data_AF-A0A1A8DS94-F1
#
_entry.id   AF-A0A1A8DS94-F1
#
_cell.length_a   1.000
_cell.length_b   1.000
_cell.length_c   1.000
_cell.angle_alpha   90.00
_cell.angle_beta   90.00
_cell.angle_gamma   90.00
#
_symmetry.space_group_name_H-M   'P 1'
#
loop_
_entity.id
_entity.type
_entity.pdbx_description
1 polymer ?
#
loop_
_entity_poly.entity_id
_entity_poly.type
_entity_poly.pdbx_seq_one_letter_code
_entity_poly.pdbx_strand_id
1 'polypeptide(L)'
;IGYDTLGHCFFLEDGIEQRNTFYHNLGLLTQPGTLLPTDRNETLCTSIRDNVHKSYIPSPSTECKAVSTFWIANPNNNLISNAAAGSQDAGIWFVFHRSSTGDSHGLVPETRAELTPLGIFYNNRVHSNFKAGLFIDKGVKTTKANAADPREYLCLDNTARFRPHQNSDPTRPRVTAVIDTLISFKNNDLGAWIRGGDIIIQNSGFADNAVGLSFASDGSYPKDEGSSQEVTQSLFVGESQNRGTNGGQNKYWGVGGTDGRMRTLPRNRTFPIRGFQIYDGPVRLTQSTFRGFVPTPERNTSAVGFNLKNTWQLTPRNNLSQLSFHPTATLRAFFGRPGQWFEENDLDGDKNSIFHDVDGSVSGYRDTYVGRADNYLIQHPNCVQMPRWNGVTCSGRYSQVFIQTQGAPSLSLSISRDDYPAAPLVLRGINSQGASSQQYQPVLMMSKSYTLHWNGPAPREVVLSLINFDKDDWVLVGLCYPPDATFQIMGDINDRQRNIFDDITDYGTVSSLAELKARQTERKYFFDQNVGLLWFYLRARHGRDGHSYCSTKGCERVKVTSTTSSKQTCNCTRTAYPKYSKKPSAVVPMPAPNRQPCNDCGAQQFVFSSEPWTSYLLTQVKSVSVKEQQRGDNASFITVNEVTMSFSQPGFFLVSVDACSGKVNRKYFSAKMDSKMEEYLRSGMPRPSIVLMGTRGQPEGLADLAAHLVSFSLAKAADLTNKESLAMWGLLGGSSSPPWVSLQAGQGDDVLGLQERYLPLALESYGCPPPAPQTRKDLELLRKATGLQ
;
A
#
# COMPACT_ATOMS: atom_id res chain seq x y z
N ILE A 1 11.98 25.96 -12.72
CA ILE A 1 10.75 25.34 -13.31
C ILE A 1 11.19 24.57 -14.54
N GLY A 2 10.74 23.33 -14.71
CA GLY A 2 10.88 22.58 -15.96
C GLY A 2 9.50 22.30 -16.55
N TYR A 3 9.34 22.54 -17.84
CA TYR A 3 8.07 22.37 -18.54
C TYR A 3 8.32 21.78 -19.92
N ASP A 4 7.51 20.78 -20.30
CA ASP A 4 7.51 20.17 -21.63
C ASP A 4 8.90 19.69 -22.06
N THR A 5 9.56 18.94 -21.18
CA THR A 5 10.94 18.49 -21.38
C THR A 5 10.99 17.13 -22.06
N LEU A 6 11.92 16.95 -23.01
CA LEU A 6 12.28 15.63 -23.55
C LEU A 6 13.39 15.01 -22.69
N GLY A 7 13.21 13.75 -22.32
CA GLY A 7 14.10 13.06 -21.38
C GLY A 7 13.79 13.38 -19.92
N HIS A 8 14.68 12.97 -19.01
CA HIS A 8 14.58 13.34 -17.59
C HIS A 8 14.65 14.86 -17.40
N CYS A 9 13.88 15.44 -16.46
CA CYS A 9 13.79 16.90 -16.29
C CYS A 9 14.84 17.45 -15.31
N PHE A 10 14.67 17.19 -14.00
CA PHE A 10 15.70 17.43 -12.99
C PHE A 10 16.51 16.14 -12.84
N PHE A 11 17.68 16.11 -13.46
CA PHE A 11 18.45 14.90 -13.69
C PHE A 11 19.81 14.95 -13.00
N LEU A 12 20.08 13.98 -12.12
CA LEU A 12 21.40 13.69 -11.55
C LEU A 12 21.88 12.35 -12.10
N GLU A 13 23.01 12.33 -12.80
CA GLU A 13 23.40 11.21 -13.65
C GLU A 13 24.41 10.28 -12.99
N ASP A 14 25.49 10.83 -12.43
CA ASP A 14 26.68 10.04 -12.17
C ASP A 14 26.62 9.25 -10.86
N GLY A 15 25.61 9.50 -10.03
CA GLY A 15 25.45 8.90 -8.71
C GLY A 15 26.38 9.47 -7.65
N ILE A 16 27.25 10.42 -8.02
CA ILE A 16 28.18 11.11 -7.12
C ILE A 16 27.57 12.39 -6.55
N GLU A 17 26.54 12.91 -7.20
CA GLU A 17 25.86 14.16 -6.86
C GLU A 17 25.07 13.95 -5.57
N GLN A 18 25.64 14.44 -4.48
CA GLN A 18 25.11 14.31 -3.14
C GLN A 18 25.05 15.67 -2.46
N ARG A 19 24.15 15.77 -1.48
CA ARG A 19 23.87 16.97 -0.68
C ARG A 19 23.37 18.15 -1.50
N ASN A 20 22.83 17.89 -2.69
CA ASN A 20 22.07 18.89 -3.44
C ASN A 20 20.73 19.13 -2.76
N THR A 21 20.20 20.34 -2.89
CA THR A 21 18.90 20.70 -2.33
C THR A 21 17.97 21.20 -3.43
N PHE A 22 16.95 20.40 -3.75
CA PHE A 22 15.82 20.79 -4.58
C PHE A 22 14.74 21.36 -3.66
N TYR A 23 14.62 22.69 -3.65
CA TYR A 23 13.59 23.41 -2.90
C TYR A 23 12.61 24.10 -3.83
N HIS A 24 11.32 23.83 -3.65
CA HIS A 24 10.23 24.52 -4.35
C HIS A 24 10.31 24.50 -5.88
N ASN A 25 10.82 23.40 -6.44
CA ASN A 25 10.88 23.20 -7.88
C ASN A 25 9.54 22.70 -8.41
N LEU A 26 9.16 23.18 -9.58
CA LEU A 26 7.99 22.72 -10.33
C LEU A 26 8.46 22.07 -11.64
N GLY A 27 8.08 20.81 -11.84
CA GLY A 27 8.26 20.08 -13.09
C GLY A 27 6.92 19.61 -13.66
N LEU A 28 6.69 19.89 -14.93
CA LEU A 28 5.43 19.65 -15.62
C LEU A 28 5.67 19.03 -17.01
N LEU A 29 4.90 18.01 -17.35
CA LEU A 29 4.88 17.37 -18.69
C LEU A 29 6.28 16.87 -19.12
N THR A 30 6.81 15.87 -18.40
CA THR A 30 8.07 15.22 -18.78
C THR A 30 7.79 14.11 -19.80
N GLN A 31 8.39 14.21 -20.98
CA GLN A 31 8.20 13.32 -22.12
C GLN A 31 9.45 12.48 -22.40
N PRO A 32 9.29 11.28 -22.99
CA PRO A 32 10.40 10.40 -23.35
C PRO A 32 11.44 11.09 -24.23
N GLY A 33 12.70 10.77 -23.97
CA GLY A 33 13.87 11.24 -24.71
C GLY A 33 14.50 10.15 -25.55
N THR A 34 15.69 10.46 -26.08
CA THR A 34 16.53 9.53 -26.84
C THR A 34 17.94 9.42 -26.28
N LEU A 35 18.30 10.23 -25.27
CA LEU A 35 19.68 10.34 -24.78
C LEU A 35 20.11 9.09 -24.03
N LEU A 36 19.24 8.55 -23.17
CA LEU A 36 19.53 7.39 -22.33
C LEU A 36 18.52 6.27 -22.55
N PRO A 37 18.89 4.99 -22.41
CA PRO A 37 17.91 3.91 -22.49
C PRO A 37 16.74 4.09 -21.50
N THR A 38 17.02 4.65 -20.32
CA THR A 38 16.04 4.90 -19.24
C THR A 38 14.97 5.92 -19.62
N ASP A 39 15.31 6.91 -20.46
CA ASP A 39 14.37 7.97 -20.84
C ASP A 39 13.52 7.62 -22.07
N ARG A 40 13.78 6.48 -22.70
CA ARG A 40 13.07 6.02 -23.90
C ARG A 40 11.71 5.41 -23.57
N ASN A 41 10.75 5.66 -24.45
CA ASN A 41 9.48 4.93 -24.47
C ASN A 41 9.65 3.54 -25.11
N GLU A 42 8.54 2.83 -25.22
CA GLU A 42 8.51 1.46 -25.74
C GLU A 42 9.05 1.32 -27.18
N THR A 43 8.62 2.22 -28.06
CA THR A 43 9.06 2.23 -29.46
C THR A 43 10.54 2.55 -29.57
N LEU A 44 11.01 3.61 -28.90
CA LEU A 44 12.41 4.04 -28.94
C LEU A 44 13.35 3.02 -28.30
N CYS A 45 12.93 2.37 -27.22
CA CYS A 45 13.72 1.34 -26.54
C CYS A 45 14.02 0.12 -27.44
N THR A 46 13.08 -0.24 -28.33
CA THR A 46 13.25 -1.37 -29.25
C THR A 46 13.86 -0.99 -30.60
N SER A 47 13.82 0.29 -30.99
CA SER A 47 14.36 0.76 -32.27
C SER A 47 15.81 1.27 -32.17
N ILE A 48 16.18 1.97 -31.10
CA ILE A 48 17.53 2.50 -30.89
C ILE A 48 18.42 1.39 -30.32
N ARG A 49 19.35 0.89 -31.14
CA ARG A 49 20.12 -0.33 -30.86
C ARG A 49 21.62 -0.20 -31.18
N ASP A 50 22.11 1.01 -31.36
CA ASP A 50 23.50 1.24 -31.77
C ASP A 50 24.51 0.79 -30.70
N ASN A 51 24.08 0.75 -29.43
CA ASN A 51 24.93 0.48 -28.26
C ASN A 51 24.63 -0.85 -27.54
N VAL A 52 23.82 -1.73 -28.14
CA VAL A 52 23.60 -3.10 -27.61
C VAL A 52 24.57 -4.09 -28.24
N HIS A 53 24.73 -5.27 -27.65
CA HIS A 53 25.57 -6.31 -28.23
C HIS A 53 24.84 -7.03 -29.38
N LYS A 54 25.36 -6.88 -30.61
CA LYS A 54 24.86 -7.54 -31.82
C LYS A 54 23.36 -7.28 -32.04
N SER A 55 22.58 -8.32 -32.29
CA SER A 55 21.15 -8.27 -32.58
C SER A 55 20.27 -8.39 -31.32
N TYR A 56 20.75 -7.96 -30.15
CA TYR A 56 19.94 -7.94 -28.92
C TYR A 56 18.79 -6.92 -29.00
N ILE A 57 17.60 -7.28 -28.53
CA ILE A 57 16.43 -6.38 -28.46
C ILE A 57 16.18 -6.08 -26.99
N PRO A 58 16.33 -4.82 -26.55
CA PRO A 58 16.01 -4.42 -25.18
C PRO A 58 14.55 -4.69 -24.81
N SER A 59 14.32 -5.06 -23.55
CA SER A 59 12.98 -5.23 -23.00
C SER A 59 12.47 -3.93 -22.35
N PRO A 60 11.45 -3.26 -22.92
CA PRO A 60 11.04 -1.94 -22.44
C PRO A 60 10.62 -1.87 -20.98
N SER A 61 10.01 -2.93 -20.46
CA SER A 61 9.52 -2.98 -19.07
C SER A 61 10.63 -3.19 -18.03
N THR A 62 11.82 -3.60 -18.45
CA THR A 62 12.92 -3.95 -17.53
C THR A 62 14.19 -3.14 -17.74
N GLU A 63 14.37 -2.54 -18.93
CA GLU A 63 15.59 -1.83 -19.33
C GLU A 63 15.37 -0.34 -19.61
N CYS A 64 14.14 0.08 -19.92
CA CYS A 64 13.77 1.44 -20.32
C CYS A 64 12.53 1.95 -19.53
N LYS A 65 11.73 2.87 -20.10
CA LYS A 65 10.43 3.32 -19.55
C LYS A 65 10.56 3.80 -18.10
N ALA A 66 11.47 4.75 -17.93
CA ALA A 66 11.85 5.31 -16.65
C ALA A 66 11.89 6.84 -16.64
N VAL A 67 11.37 7.49 -17.69
CA VAL A 67 11.41 8.95 -17.79
C VAL A 67 10.77 9.58 -16.55
N SER A 68 11.46 10.55 -15.97
CA SER A 68 11.03 11.12 -14.70
C SER A 68 11.27 12.60 -14.61
N THR A 69 10.37 13.27 -13.89
CA THR A 69 10.51 14.70 -13.62
C THR A 69 11.69 14.94 -12.67
N PHE A 70 11.85 14.12 -11.64
CA PHE A 70 13.05 14.08 -10.80
C PHE A 70 13.69 12.71 -10.93
N TRP A 71 14.88 12.65 -11.50
CA TRP A 71 15.72 11.45 -11.59
C TRP A 71 16.89 11.62 -10.63
N ILE A 72 16.85 10.87 -9.53
CA ILE A 72 17.77 11.05 -8.41
C ILE A 72 18.62 9.79 -8.25
N ALA A 73 19.84 9.82 -8.81
CA ALA A 73 20.78 8.70 -8.83
C ALA A 73 21.41 8.36 -7.46
N ASN A 74 21.32 9.30 -6.50
CA ASN A 74 21.83 9.13 -5.14
C ASN A 74 20.81 9.63 -4.11
N PRO A 75 20.41 8.82 -3.12
CA PRO A 75 19.38 9.20 -2.16
C PRO A 75 19.81 10.30 -1.18
N ASN A 76 21.11 10.58 -1.04
CA ASN A 76 21.63 11.64 -0.18
C ASN A 76 21.44 13.04 -0.80
N ASN A 77 20.26 13.34 -1.32
CA ASN A 77 19.86 14.65 -1.82
C ASN A 77 18.56 15.08 -1.13
N ASN A 78 18.40 16.38 -0.92
CA ASN A 78 17.25 16.94 -0.24
C ASN A 78 16.18 17.35 -1.26
N LEU A 79 14.98 16.81 -1.14
CA LEU A 79 13.79 17.19 -1.90
C LEU A 79 12.76 17.76 -0.93
N ILE A 80 12.60 19.09 -0.95
CA ILE A 80 11.74 19.83 -0.03
C ILE A 80 10.73 20.68 -0.82
N SER A 81 9.45 20.47 -0.57
CA SER A 81 8.35 21.28 -1.13
C SER A 81 8.32 21.34 -2.68
N ASN A 82 8.74 20.28 -3.38
CA ASN A 82 8.72 20.22 -4.85
C ASN A 82 7.39 19.69 -5.40
N ALA A 83 7.11 19.97 -6.67
CA ALA A 83 5.96 19.44 -7.40
C ALA A 83 6.39 18.82 -8.73
N ALA A 84 5.93 17.59 -8.99
CA ALA A 84 6.04 16.91 -10.28
C ALA A 84 4.65 16.50 -10.79
N ALA A 85 4.32 16.89 -12.02
CA ALA A 85 3.09 16.43 -12.62
C ALA A 85 3.15 16.16 -14.13
N GLY A 86 2.42 15.13 -14.56
CA GLY A 86 2.28 14.81 -15.97
C GLY A 86 3.49 14.12 -16.60
N SER A 87 4.35 13.47 -15.81
CA SER A 87 5.42 12.63 -16.36
C SER A 87 4.84 11.40 -17.05
N GLN A 88 5.36 11.05 -18.23
CA GLN A 88 4.96 9.84 -18.96
C GLN A 88 5.38 8.53 -18.28
N ASP A 89 6.21 8.58 -17.22
CA ASP A 89 6.43 7.45 -16.31
C ASP A 89 6.32 7.91 -14.84
N ALA A 90 7.40 8.40 -14.22
CA ALA A 90 7.42 8.71 -12.79
C ALA A 90 7.54 10.21 -12.48
N GLY A 91 6.89 10.67 -11.40
CA GLY A 91 7.10 12.03 -10.89
C GLY A 91 8.50 12.18 -10.28
N ILE A 92 8.78 11.39 -9.23
CA ILE A 92 10.10 11.32 -8.60
C ILE A 92 10.57 9.87 -8.63
N TRP A 93 11.76 9.62 -9.15
CA TRP A 93 12.40 8.31 -9.16
C TRP A 93 13.77 8.36 -8.47
N PHE A 94 13.91 7.63 -7.36
CA PHE A 94 15.21 7.30 -6.76
C PHE A 94 15.71 5.98 -7.34
N VAL A 95 16.81 6.06 -8.08
CA VAL A 95 17.43 4.94 -8.79
C VAL A 95 18.88 4.86 -8.33
N PHE A 96 19.37 3.66 -8.01
CA PHE A 96 20.59 3.55 -7.24
C PHE A 96 21.79 3.17 -8.11
N HIS A 97 22.74 4.10 -8.22
CA HIS A 97 24.02 3.87 -8.86
C HIS A 97 25.00 3.26 -7.84
N ARG A 98 25.41 2.01 -8.06
CA ARG A 98 26.37 1.31 -7.17
C ARG A 98 27.78 1.90 -7.24
N SER A 99 28.14 2.39 -8.42
CA SER A 99 29.42 3.03 -8.73
C SER A 99 29.16 4.30 -9.52
N SER A 100 30.11 5.24 -9.49
CA SER A 100 30.08 6.45 -10.30
C SER A 100 30.01 6.10 -11.79
N THR A 101 29.21 6.83 -12.57
CA THR A 101 29.14 6.70 -14.04
C THR A 101 29.73 7.93 -14.73
N GLY A 102 29.62 8.01 -16.06
CA GLY A 102 30.04 9.18 -16.83
C GLY A 102 31.51 9.56 -16.67
N ASP A 103 31.80 10.86 -16.75
CA ASP A 103 33.14 11.42 -16.59
C ASP A 103 33.69 11.25 -15.17
N SER A 104 32.80 10.99 -14.19
CA SER A 104 33.16 10.72 -12.81
C SER A 104 33.67 9.29 -12.57
N HIS A 105 33.53 8.38 -13.54
CA HIS A 105 33.82 6.97 -13.37
C HIS A 105 35.29 6.70 -12.99
N GLY A 106 35.51 6.10 -11.82
CA GLY A 106 36.84 5.73 -11.32
C GLY A 106 37.62 6.89 -10.68
N LEU A 107 37.06 8.11 -10.67
CA LEU A 107 37.66 9.28 -10.01
C LEU A 107 37.32 9.36 -8.51
N VAL A 108 36.27 8.64 -8.08
CA VAL A 108 35.79 8.60 -6.70
C VAL A 108 35.57 7.16 -6.24
N PRO A 109 35.61 6.90 -4.92
CA PRO A 109 35.18 5.61 -4.37
C PRO A 109 33.75 5.24 -4.79
N GLU A 110 33.43 3.95 -4.77
CA GLU A 110 32.08 3.47 -5.09
C GLU A 110 31.02 4.21 -4.28
N THR A 111 30.03 4.75 -5.00
CA THR A 111 28.95 5.58 -4.44
C THR A 111 28.02 4.78 -3.54
N ARG A 112 27.84 3.47 -3.82
CA ARG A 112 26.98 2.54 -3.09
C ARG A 112 25.63 3.16 -2.73
N ALA A 113 25.01 3.84 -3.71
CA ALA A 113 23.83 4.68 -3.48
C ALA A 113 22.68 3.90 -2.83
N GLU A 114 22.56 2.60 -3.07
CA GLU A 114 21.56 1.75 -2.46
C GLU A 114 21.74 1.56 -0.94
N LEU A 115 22.93 1.85 -0.40
CA LEU A 115 23.24 1.79 1.03
C LEU A 115 23.29 3.17 1.68
N THR A 116 23.23 4.23 0.87
CA THR A 116 23.42 5.59 1.35
C THR A 116 22.16 6.10 2.05
N PRO A 117 22.27 6.71 3.25
CA PRO A 117 21.12 7.33 3.91
C PRO A 117 20.37 8.33 3.02
N LEU A 118 19.04 8.33 3.13
CA LEU A 118 18.19 9.31 2.44
C LEU A 118 18.47 10.70 3.01
N GLY A 119 18.57 11.70 2.11
CA GLY A 119 18.50 13.10 2.47
C GLY A 119 17.11 13.49 2.99
N ILE A 120 16.85 14.80 3.07
CA ILE A 120 15.54 15.28 3.53
C ILE A 120 14.51 15.05 2.41
N PHE A 121 13.46 14.29 2.69
CA PHE A 121 12.27 14.21 1.85
C PHE A 121 11.06 14.78 2.60
N TYR A 122 10.62 15.98 2.22
CA TYR A 122 9.53 16.68 2.91
C TYR A 122 8.60 17.42 1.94
N ASN A 123 7.29 17.25 2.11
CA ASN A 123 6.24 18.05 1.47
C ASN A 123 6.28 18.03 -0.08
N ASN A 124 6.68 16.91 -0.69
CA ASN A 124 6.71 16.79 -2.15
C ASN A 124 5.34 16.36 -2.70
N ARG A 125 4.94 16.95 -3.83
CA ARG A 125 3.69 16.67 -4.53
C ARG A 125 3.94 15.98 -5.85
N VAL A 126 3.24 14.88 -6.09
CA VAL A 126 3.40 14.06 -7.30
C VAL A 126 2.04 13.64 -7.85
N HIS A 127 1.66 14.09 -9.05
CA HIS A 127 0.35 13.75 -9.59
C HIS A 127 0.28 13.61 -11.10
N SER A 128 -0.77 12.95 -11.59
CA SER A 128 -1.01 12.80 -13.03
C SER A 128 0.12 12.11 -13.79
N ASN A 129 0.96 11.33 -13.11
CA ASN A 129 2.03 10.55 -13.73
C ASN A 129 1.52 9.19 -14.17
N PHE A 130 2.10 8.63 -15.24
CA PHE A 130 1.57 7.40 -15.84
C PHE A 130 1.86 6.14 -15.01
N LYS A 131 3.08 6.02 -14.48
CA LYS A 131 3.54 4.84 -13.74
C LYS A 131 3.50 5.05 -12.23
N ALA A 132 4.12 6.11 -11.74
CA ALA A 132 4.15 6.35 -10.29
C ALA A 132 4.29 7.82 -9.93
N GLY A 133 3.71 8.21 -8.80
CA GLY A 133 4.04 9.48 -8.16
C GLY A 133 5.49 9.47 -7.64
N LEU A 134 5.77 8.57 -6.70
CA LEU A 134 7.12 8.29 -6.18
C LEU A 134 7.53 6.85 -6.52
N PHE A 135 8.74 6.66 -7.01
CA PHE A 135 9.31 5.35 -7.31
C PHE A 135 10.70 5.22 -6.67
N ILE A 136 10.87 4.23 -5.79
CA ILE A 136 12.15 3.92 -5.14
C ILE A 136 12.45 2.46 -5.43
N ASP A 137 13.18 2.19 -6.49
CA ASP A 137 13.57 0.84 -6.90
C ASP A 137 14.60 0.96 -8.05
N LYS A 138 15.23 -0.17 -8.39
CA LYS A 138 16.18 -0.34 -9.50
C LYS A 138 17.53 0.35 -9.29
N GLY A 139 18.48 -0.10 -10.07
CA GLY A 139 19.72 0.63 -10.37
C GLY A 139 19.86 0.78 -11.87
N VAL A 140 21.07 1.06 -12.31
CA VAL A 140 21.44 1.10 -13.73
C VAL A 140 22.61 0.16 -14.01
N LYS A 141 22.70 -0.31 -15.25
CA LYS A 141 23.86 -1.07 -15.74
C LYS A 141 25.05 -0.13 -15.92
N THR A 142 26.15 -0.39 -15.22
CA THR A 142 27.37 0.45 -15.27
C THR A 142 28.49 -0.11 -16.13
N THR A 143 28.24 -1.18 -16.89
CA THR A 143 29.21 -1.79 -17.81
C THR A 143 28.77 -1.63 -19.27
N LYS A 144 29.72 -1.63 -20.21
CA LYS A 144 29.41 -1.64 -21.65
C LYS A 144 28.80 -2.98 -22.08
N ALA A 145 27.99 -2.97 -23.14
CA ALA A 145 27.37 -4.17 -23.68
C ALA A 145 28.43 -5.18 -24.19
N ASN A 146 28.23 -6.46 -23.89
CA ASN A 146 29.10 -7.54 -24.37
C ASN A 146 28.31 -8.86 -24.52
N ALA A 147 28.98 -9.96 -24.82
CA ALA A 147 28.33 -11.25 -25.04
C ALA A 147 27.64 -11.82 -23.79
N ALA A 148 28.15 -11.51 -22.58
CA ALA A 148 27.59 -12.00 -21.32
C ALA A 148 26.42 -11.14 -20.82
N ASP A 149 26.47 -9.83 -21.05
CA ASP A 149 25.36 -8.91 -20.80
C ASP A 149 25.17 -7.99 -22.02
N PRO A 150 24.24 -8.32 -22.92
CA PRO A 150 24.08 -7.64 -24.19
C PRO A 150 23.35 -6.29 -24.10
N ARG A 151 22.82 -5.95 -22.91
CA ARG A 151 22.04 -4.73 -22.67
C ARG A 151 22.90 -3.46 -22.76
N GLU A 152 22.28 -2.35 -23.13
CA GLU A 152 22.95 -1.05 -23.28
C GLU A 152 23.49 -0.50 -21.94
N TYR A 153 24.57 0.30 -21.99
CA TYR A 153 25.07 1.03 -20.82
C TYR A 153 24.00 2.00 -20.30
N LEU A 154 23.88 2.15 -18.97
CA LEU A 154 22.85 2.95 -18.28
C LEU A 154 21.39 2.52 -18.49
N CYS A 155 21.13 1.33 -19.05
CA CYS A 155 19.78 0.77 -18.99
C CYS A 155 19.40 0.46 -17.53
N LEU A 156 18.09 0.40 -17.25
CA LEU A 156 17.61 -0.04 -15.95
C LEU A 156 18.15 -1.43 -15.61
N ASP A 157 18.44 -1.62 -14.33
CA ASP A 157 18.93 -2.87 -13.80
C ASP A 157 18.22 -3.26 -12.49
N ASN A 158 17.98 -4.56 -12.35
CA ASN A 158 17.18 -5.12 -11.26
C ASN A 158 18.01 -5.51 -10.04
N THR A 159 19.29 -5.13 -9.96
CA THR A 159 20.18 -5.63 -8.90
C THR A 159 20.23 -4.75 -7.65
N ALA A 160 19.93 -3.45 -7.75
CA ALA A 160 20.03 -2.55 -6.61
C ALA A 160 18.79 -2.65 -5.69
N ARG A 161 19.03 -2.59 -4.36
CA ARG A 161 18.00 -2.64 -3.33
C ARG A 161 18.31 -1.64 -2.26
N PHE A 162 17.42 -0.66 -2.10
CA PHE A 162 17.62 0.41 -1.15
C PHE A 162 17.58 -0.15 0.28
N ARG A 163 18.68 -0.06 1.00
CA ARG A 163 18.82 -0.51 2.38
C ARG A 163 19.84 0.42 3.07
N PRO A 164 19.42 1.65 3.42
CA PRO A 164 20.31 2.66 3.98
C PRO A 164 20.99 2.19 5.28
N HIS A 165 22.31 2.38 5.36
CA HIS A 165 23.14 2.06 6.53
C HIS A 165 24.08 3.22 6.85
N GLN A 166 24.56 3.28 8.09
CA GLN A 166 25.55 4.30 8.47
C GLN A 166 26.79 4.19 7.58
N ASN A 167 27.27 5.32 7.06
CA ASN A 167 28.42 5.42 6.16
C ASN A 167 28.32 4.55 4.89
N SER A 168 27.11 4.20 4.46
CA SER A 168 26.86 3.31 3.33
C SER A 168 27.54 1.95 3.48
N ASP A 169 27.71 1.47 4.72
CA ASP A 169 28.37 0.21 5.07
C ASP A 169 27.34 -0.80 5.59
N PRO A 170 27.12 -1.93 4.89
CA PRO A 170 26.09 -2.89 5.25
C PRO A 170 26.41 -3.67 6.55
N THR A 171 27.61 -3.51 7.12
CA THR A 171 28.00 -4.11 8.42
C THR A 171 27.68 -3.21 9.61
N ARG A 172 27.28 -1.96 9.36
CA ARG A 172 26.91 -0.97 10.37
C ARG A 172 25.41 -1.00 10.65
N PRO A 173 24.90 -0.28 11.66
CA PRO A 173 23.45 -0.20 11.87
C PRO A 173 22.72 0.40 10.66
N ARG A 174 21.51 -0.11 10.41
CA ARG A 174 20.55 0.46 9.45
C ARG A 174 20.20 1.90 9.83
N VAL A 175 19.90 2.72 8.82
CA VAL A 175 19.44 4.11 9.00
C VAL A 175 18.09 4.23 8.33
N THR A 176 17.04 4.48 9.09
CA THR A 176 15.69 4.60 8.53
C THR A 176 15.59 5.75 7.51
N ALA A 177 15.10 5.46 6.31
CA ALA A 177 14.70 6.48 5.34
C ALA A 177 13.29 6.98 5.64
N VAL A 178 13.13 8.29 5.85
CA VAL A 178 11.84 8.90 6.21
C VAL A 178 11.31 9.71 5.03
N ILE A 179 10.12 9.33 4.56
CA ILE A 179 9.32 10.05 3.57
C ILE A 179 8.20 10.77 4.34
N ASP A 180 8.35 12.06 4.55
CA ASP A 180 7.41 12.86 5.33
C ASP A 180 6.58 13.77 4.42
N THR A 181 5.26 13.77 4.59
CA THR A 181 4.34 14.67 3.88
C THR A 181 4.40 14.50 2.36
N LEU A 182 4.36 13.25 1.87
CA LEU A 182 4.15 12.97 0.45
C LEU A 182 2.68 13.19 0.08
N ILE A 183 2.42 13.98 -0.96
CA ILE A 183 1.08 14.20 -1.50
C ILE A 183 1.01 13.62 -2.90
N SER A 184 0.37 12.47 -3.03
CA SER A 184 0.36 11.69 -4.26
C SER A 184 -1.06 11.42 -4.76
N PHE A 185 -1.43 11.96 -5.93
CA PHE A 185 -2.79 11.79 -6.42
C PHE A 185 -2.90 11.65 -7.93
N LYS A 186 -4.00 11.05 -8.41
CA LYS A 186 -4.33 10.94 -9.84
C LYS A 186 -3.21 10.32 -10.69
N ASN A 187 -2.32 9.53 -10.10
CA ASN A 187 -1.34 8.76 -10.86
C ASN A 187 -2.05 7.54 -11.45
N ASN A 188 -1.78 7.24 -12.73
CA ASN A 188 -2.53 6.21 -13.45
C ASN A 188 -2.31 4.81 -12.86
N ASP A 189 -1.15 4.52 -12.28
CA ASP A 189 -0.89 3.21 -11.68
C ASP A 189 -0.64 3.33 -10.17
N LEU A 190 0.53 3.84 -9.76
CA LEU A 190 0.93 3.85 -8.36
C LEU A 190 1.01 5.28 -7.80
N GLY A 191 0.45 5.52 -6.61
CA GLY A 191 0.74 6.74 -5.87
C GLY A 191 2.20 6.73 -5.41
N ALA A 192 2.65 5.59 -4.90
CA ALA A 192 4.07 5.29 -4.69
C ALA A 192 4.38 3.79 -4.79
N TRP A 193 5.56 3.47 -5.33
CA TRP A 193 6.18 2.15 -5.28
C TRP A 193 7.53 2.26 -4.59
N ILE A 194 7.71 1.49 -3.53
CA ILE A 194 8.93 1.55 -2.74
C ILE A 194 9.45 0.15 -2.48
N ARG A 195 10.63 -0.13 -3.01
CA ARG A 195 11.39 -1.35 -2.75
C ARG A 195 12.62 -1.07 -1.90
N GLY A 196 12.70 -1.67 -0.72
CA GLY A 196 13.86 -1.50 0.14
C GLY A 196 13.76 -2.12 1.54
N GLY A 197 14.70 -1.73 2.39
CA GLY A 197 14.81 -2.09 3.81
C GLY A 197 14.00 -1.14 4.70
N ASP A 198 14.66 -0.51 5.68
CA ASP A 198 14.00 0.33 6.69
C ASP A 198 13.50 1.67 6.11
N ILE A 199 12.18 1.77 5.89
CA ILE A 199 11.53 2.95 5.30
C ILE A 199 10.24 3.28 6.04
N ILE A 200 10.07 4.55 6.40
CA ILE A 200 8.86 5.09 7.04
C ILE A 200 8.22 6.12 6.11
N ILE A 201 6.93 5.92 5.81
CA ILE A 201 6.06 6.96 5.27
C ILE A 201 5.20 7.52 6.40
N GLN A 202 5.22 8.83 6.58
CA GLN A 202 4.40 9.49 7.60
C GLN A 202 3.74 10.75 7.07
N ASN A 203 2.63 11.15 7.71
CA ASN A 203 1.91 12.40 7.43
C ASN A 203 1.56 12.58 5.95
N SER A 204 1.24 11.50 5.22
CA SER A 204 1.15 11.51 3.76
C SER A 204 -0.28 11.30 3.25
N GLY A 205 -0.59 11.83 2.06
CA GLY A 205 -1.90 11.75 1.43
C GLY A 205 -1.86 11.06 0.07
N PHE A 206 -2.71 10.05 -0.14
CA PHE A 206 -2.83 9.29 -1.39
C PHE A 206 -4.26 9.33 -1.91
N ALA A 207 -4.52 9.92 -3.08
CA ALA A 207 -5.89 10.09 -3.59
C ALA A 207 -6.06 9.75 -5.08
N ASP A 208 -7.14 9.07 -5.47
CA ASP A 208 -7.49 8.81 -6.88
C ASP A 208 -6.42 8.06 -7.69
N ASN A 209 -5.51 7.33 -7.02
CA ASN A 209 -4.52 6.47 -7.68
C ASN A 209 -5.13 5.07 -7.92
N ALA A 210 -4.65 4.32 -8.91
CA ALA A 210 -5.05 2.92 -9.09
C ALA A 210 -4.64 2.08 -7.87
N VAL A 211 -3.43 2.31 -7.38
CA VAL A 211 -2.92 1.82 -6.10
C VAL A 211 -2.33 3.00 -5.36
N GLY A 212 -2.79 3.30 -4.15
CA GLY A 212 -2.26 4.44 -3.38
C GLY A 212 -0.79 4.26 -3.00
N LEU A 213 -0.44 3.13 -2.38
CA LEU A 213 0.93 2.82 -1.98
C LEU A 213 1.19 1.31 -2.02
N SER A 214 2.33 0.94 -2.59
CA SER A 214 2.86 -0.43 -2.58
C SER A 214 4.26 -0.44 -2.00
N PHE A 215 4.46 -1.33 -1.03
CA PHE A 215 5.76 -1.68 -0.50
C PHE A 215 6.22 -3.01 -1.07
N ALA A 216 7.50 -3.11 -1.39
CA ALA A 216 8.15 -4.35 -1.77
C ALA A 216 9.43 -4.54 -0.97
N SER A 217 9.61 -5.70 -0.37
CA SER A 217 10.93 -6.18 0.03
C SER A 217 11.61 -6.86 -1.16
N ASP A 218 12.75 -7.53 -0.94
CA ASP A 218 13.55 -8.13 -2.01
C ASP A 218 13.11 -9.56 -2.38
N GLY A 219 11.86 -9.76 -2.80
CA GLY A 219 11.36 -11.09 -3.16
C GLY A 219 11.28 -12.00 -1.93
N SER A 220 11.86 -13.21 -1.99
CA SER A 220 11.67 -14.36 -1.05
C SER A 220 11.51 -13.99 0.43
N TYR A 221 12.41 -13.16 0.91
CA TYR A 221 12.36 -12.49 2.20
C TYR A 221 13.41 -11.38 2.17
N PRO A 222 13.36 -10.39 3.09
CA PRO A 222 14.25 -9.24 3.02
C PRO A 222 15.73 -9.62 2.85
N LYS A 223 16.40 -8.94 1.92
CA LYS A 223 17.86 -9.02 1.74
C LYS A 223 18.60 -8.48 2.96
N ASP A 224 18.03 -7.44 3.54
CA ASP A 224 18.50 -6.83 4.78
C ASP A 224 17.72 -7.41 5.96
N GLU A 225 18.38 -8.24 6.76
CA GLU A 225 17.68 -9.00 7.80
C GLU A 225 17.23 -8.10 8.95
N GLY A 226 15.95 -8.23 9.32
CA GLY A 226 15.34 -7.41 10.36
C GLY A 226 14.83 -6.05 9.87
N SER A 227 14.95 -5.75 8.57
CA SER A 227 14.37 -4.54 8.02
C SER A 227 12.84 -4.59 7.95
N SER A 228 12.18 -3.44 8.10
CA SER A 228 10.72 -3.31 8.02
C SER A 228 10.29 -2.00 7.36
N GLN A 229 9.09 -2.01 6.79
CA GLN A 229 8.50 -0.83 6.15
C GLN A 229 7.24 -0.41 6.89
N GLU A 230 7.08 0.88 7.16
CA GLU A 230 5.99 1.42 7.96
C GLU A 230 5.28 2.58 7.27
N VAL A 231 3.96 2.63 7.45
CA VAL A 231 3.09 3.78 7.15
C VAL A 231 2.40 4.21 8.43
N THR A 232 2.42 5.51 8.72
CA THR A 232 1.67 6.08 9.84
C THR A 232 1.08 7.45 9.51
N GLN A 233 0.08 7.89 10.27
CA GLN A 233 -0.50 9.24 10.20
C GLN A 233 -0.90 9.67 8.78
N SER A 234 -1.42 8.74 7.97
CA SER A 234 -1.63 8.98 6.53
C SER A 234 -3.08 8.81 6.10
N LEU A 235 -3.48 9.52 5.04
CA LEU A 235 -4.82 9.49 4.45
C LEU A 235 -4.82 8.80 3.08
N PHE A 236 -5.73 7.85 2.92
CA PHE A 236 -5.99 7.18 1.64
C PHE A 236 -7.41 7.49 1.18
N VAL A 237 -7.54 8.00 -0.05
CA VAL A 237 -8.81 8.33 -0.68
C VAL A 237 -8.92 7.58 -2.00
N GLY A 238 -9.83 6.59 -2.08
CA GLY A 238 -10.02 5.82 -3.31
C GLY A 238 -10.54 6.71 -4.44
N GLU A 239 -11.63 7.40 -4.17
CA GLU A 239 -12.29 8.32 -5.11
C GLU A 239 -12.66 9.61 -4.39
N SER A 240 -11.97 10.71 -4.73
CA SER A 240 -12.20 12.03 -4.13
C SER A 240 -13.34 12.78 -4.84
N GLN A 241 -13.63 14.01 -4.42
CA GLN A 241 -14.55 14.88 -5.17
C GLN A 241 -13.91 15.50 -6.43
N ASN A 242 -12.59 15.42 -6.58
CA ASN A 242 -11.92 15.81 -7.81
C ASN A 242 -12.20 14.74 -8.87
N ARG A 243 -13.24 14.95 -9.69
CA ARG A 243 -13.60 14.00 -10.77
C ARG A 243 -12.60 14.03 -11.94
N GLY A 244 -11.72 15.02 -12.02
CA GLY A 244 -10.89 15.26 -13.18
C GLY A 244 -11.70 15.70 -14.39
N THR A 245 -11.04 15.79 -15.54
CA THR A 245 -11.63 16.21 -16.81
C THR A 245 -11.59 15.08 -17.83
N ASN A 246 -12.62 14.98 -18.66
CA ASN A 246 -12.62 14.06 -19.78
C ASN A 246 -11.76 14.63 -20.91
N GLY A 247 -10.59 14.05 -21.16
CA GLY A 247 -9.63 14.51 -22.16
C GLY A 247 -8.17 14.42 -21.69
N GLY A 248 -7.26 14.98 -22.48
CA GLY A 248 -5.81 14.89 -22.24
C GLY A 248 -5.22 13.53 -22.61
N GLN A 249 -4.06 13.19 -22.02
CA GLN A 249 -3.38 11.92 -22.30
C GLN A 249 -4.01 10.70 -21.60
N ASN A 250 -4.78 10.92 -20.52
CA ASN A 250 -5.50 9.84 -19.86
C ASN A 250 -6.85 9.59 -20.55
N LYS A 251 -6.96 8.44 -21.21
CA LYS A 251 -8.16 8.01 -21.95
C LYS A 251 -9.23 7.34 -21.09
N TYR A 252 -8.98 7.11 -19.79
CA TYR A 252 -9.85 6.31 -18.95
C TYR A 252 -10.90 7.17 -18.25
N TRP A 253 -12.16 6.94 -18.60
CA TRP A 253 -13.31 7.68 -18.10
C TRP A 253 -14.42 6.69 -17.73
N GLY A 254 -15.06 6.87 -16.57
CA GLY A 254 -16.09 5.95 -16.11
C GLY A 254 -16.81 6.40 -14.85
N VAL A 255 -17.84 5.64 -14.48
CA VAL A 255 -18.67 5.91 -13.30
C VAL A 255 -17.85 5.69 -12.01
N GLY A 256 -17.88 6.68 -11.12
CA GLY A 256 -17.34 6.60 -9.76
C GLY A 256 -18.26 5.82 -8.83
N GLY A 257 -17.68 5.08 -7.88
CA GLY A 257 -18.41 4.35 -6.85
C GLY A 257 -18.97 5.25 -5.75
N THR A 258 -18.36 6.41 -5.47
CA THR A 258 -18.77 7.26 -4.35
C THR A 258 -20.04 8.08 -4.60
N ASP A 259 -20.25 8.54 -5.83
CA ASP A 259 -21.33 9.48 -6.19
C ASP A 259 -22.07 9.08 -7.48
N GLY A 260 -21.72 7.94 -8.09
CA GLY A 260 -22.33 7.48 -9.34
C GLY A 260 -22.08 8.39 -10.55
N ARG A 261 -21.19 9.39 -10.44
CA ARG A 261 -20.93 10.36 -11.50
C ARG A 261 -19.71 9.97 -12.32
N MET A 262 -19.66 10.45 -13.55
CA MET A 262 -18.53 10.20 -14.44
C MET A 262 -17.27 10.93 -13.96
N ARG A 263 -16.13 10.24 -14.01
CA ARG A 263 -14.81 10.75 -13.58
C ARG A 263 -13.67 10.12 -14.38
N THR A 264 -12.50 10.75 -14.31
CA THR A 264 -11.24 10.17 -14.77
C THR A 264 -10.90 8.96 -13.89
N LEU A 265 -10.57 7.85 -14.51
CA LEU A 265 -10.12 6.63 -13.85
C LEU A 265 -8.61 6.46 -14.04
N PRO A 266 -7.91 5.78 -13.11
CA PRO A 266 -6.47 5.67 -13.18
C PRO A 266 -6.00 4.72 -14.31
N ARG A 267 -6.67 3.58 -14.51
CA ARG A 267 -6.24 2.53 -15.48
C ARG A 267 -7.32 2.00 -16.41
N ASN A 268 -8.43 1.51 -15.89
CA ASN A 268 -9.50 0.94 -16.69
C ASN A 268 -10.79 1.00 -15.88
N ARG A 269 -11.94 0.97 -16.56
CA ARG A 269 -13.26 0.93 -15.93
C ARG A 269 -13.41 -0.21 -14.91
N THR A 270 -12.78 -1.36 -15.16
CA THR A 270 -12.84 -2.56 -14.30
C THR A 270 -11.62 -2.74 -13.38
N PHE A 271 -10.62 -1.85 -13.46
CA PHE A 271 -9.36 -2.03 -12.72
C PHE A 271 -9.61 -2.00 -11.20
N PRO A 272 -9.22 -3.04 -10.44
CA PRO A 272 -9.45 -3.07 -9.01
C PRO A 272 -8.60 -2.03 -8.30
N ILE A 273 -9.22 -0.97 -7.75
CA ILE A 273 -8.53 0.11 -7.05
C ILE A 273 -8.19 -0.33 -5.61
N ARG A 274 -6.98 -0.03 -5.16
CA ARG A 274 -6.49 -0.35 -3.81
C ARG A 274 -5.91 0.90 -3.13
N GLY A 275 -6.30 1.17 -1.88
CA GLY A 275 -5.71 2.25 -1.10
C GLY A 275 -4.26 1.92 -0.72
N PHE A 276 -4.11 0.93 0.16
CA PHE A 276 -2.82 0.33 0.51
C PHE A 276 -2.72 -1.07 -0.06
N GLN A 277 -1.64 -1.36 -0.78
CA GLN A 277 -1.37 -2.67 -1.35
C GLN A 277 -0.28 -3.37 -0.55
N ILE A 278 -0.66 -4.47 0.09
CA ILE A 278 0.27 -5.39 0.73
C ILE A 278 0.96 -6.21 -0.37
N TYR A 279 2.28 -6.12 -0.38
CA TYR A 279 3.17 -6.89 -1.23
C TYR A 279 4.44 -7.23 -0.43
N ASP A 280 5.41 -7.96 -1.01
CA ASP A 280 6.64 -8.49 -0.38
C ASP A 280 6.97 -7.82 0.97
N GLY A 281 6.62 -8.45 2.10
CA GLY A 281 6.69 -7.82 3.44
C GLY A 281 8.04 -7.94 4.15
N PRO A 282 8.15 -7.54 5.43
CA PRO A 282 7.05 -7.19 6.34
C PRO A 282 6.68 -5.70 6.25
N VAL A 283 5.37 -5.43 6.22
CA VAL A 283 4.83 -4.06 6.24
C VAL A 283 4.01 -3.79 7.49
N ARG A 284 4.03 -2.55 7.95
CA ARG A 284 3.20 -2.04 9.04
C ARG A 284 2.39 -0.86 8.56
N LEU A 285 1.09 -0.88 8.79
CA LEU A 285 0.19 0.22 8.49
C LEU A 285 -0.56 0.59 9.77
N THR A 286 -0.33 1.80 10.26
CA THR A 286 -0.85 2.28 11.53
C THR A 286 -1.48 3.65 11.40
N GLN A 287 -2.42 4.01 12.29
CA GLN A 287 -2.93 5.38 12.46
C GLN A 287 -3.26 6.07 11.13
N SER A 288 -3.99 5.37 10.27
CA SER A 288 -4.31 5.82 8.91
C SER A 288 -5.80 5.79 8.63
N THR A 289 -6.25 6.76 7.84
CA THR A 289 -7.66 6.96 7.53
C THR A 289 -7.95 6.58 6.08
N PHE A 290 -8.99 5.79 5.83
CA PHE A 290 -9.45 5.39 4.51
C PHE A 290 -10.83 5.98 4.20
N ARG A 291 -10.96 6.62 3.03
CA ARG A 291 -12.22 7.22 2.55
C ARG A 291 -12.46 6.91 1.06
N GLY A 292 -13.72 6.86 0.64
CA GLY A 292 -14.07 6.76 -0.79
C GLY A 292 -13.68 5.45 -1.47
N PHE A 293 -13.69 4.32 -0.73
CA PHE A 293 -13.51 2.98 -1.26
C PHE A 293 -14.85 2.26 -1.40
N VAL A 294 -15.61 2.62 -2.43
CA VAL A 294 -16.93 2.06 -2.74
C VAL A 294 -16.85 1.22 -4.02
N PRO A 295 -17.12 -0.10 -3.96
CA PRO A 295 -17.14 -0.94 -5.14
C PRO A 295 -18.37 -0.63 -6.01
N THR A 296 -18.21 -0.76 -7.33
CA THR A 296 -19.32 -0.75 -8.30
C THR A 296 -19.54 -2.18 -8.81
N PRO A 297 -20.63 -2.47 -9.56
CA PRO A 297 -20.83 -3.77 -10.17
C PRO A 297 -19.68 -4.24 -11.08
N GLU A 298 -18.92 -3.31 -11.64
CA GLU A 298 -17.83 -3.60 -12.59
C GLU A 298 -16.43 -3.47 -11.99
N ARG A 299 -16.29 -2.79 -10.84
CA ARG A 299 -15.00 -2.44 -10.26
C ARG A 299 -14.99 -2.63 -8.75
N ASN A 300 -14.05 -3.44 -8.28
CA ASN A 300 -13.73 -3.47 -6.86
C ASN A 300 -12.87 -2.27 -6.49
N THR A 301 -13.26 -1.55 -5.44
CA THR A 301 -12.50 -0.42 -4.89
C THR A 301 -12.34 -0.70 -3.40
N SER A 302 -11.15 -1.13 -2.97
CA SER A 302 -10.88 -1.61 -1.60
C SER A 302 -9.84 -0.75 -0.89
N ALA A 303 -10.04 -0.52 0.41
CA ALA A 303 -9.08 0.24 1.22
C ALA A 303 -7.73 -0.47 1.33
N VAL A 304 -7.72 -1.77 1.70
CA VAL A 304 -6.54 -2.63 1.72
C VAL A 304 -6.70 -3.74 0.67
N GLY A 305 -5.65 -4.03 -0.08
CA GLY A 305 -5.62 -5.16 -1.01
C GLY A 305 -4.21 -5.72 -1.17
N PHE A 306 -4.05 -6.65 -2.11
CA PHE A 306 -2.79 -7.34 -2.38
C PHE A 306 -2.31 -7.07 -3.80
N ASN A 307 -1.02 -7.30 -4.06
CA ASN A 307 -0.48 -7.23 -5.41
C ASN A 307 -1.21 -8.20 -6.35
N LEU A 308 -1.46 -7.76 -7.57
CA LEU A 308 -2.14 -8.59 -8.57
C LEU A 308 -1.18 -9.64 -9.11
N LYS A 309 -1.71 -10.84 -9.37
CA LYS A 309 -0.96 -11.94 -10.01
C LYS A 309 0.33 -12.25 -9.26
N ASN A 310 0.23 -12.35 -7.94
CA ASN A 310 1.41 -12.40 -7.10
C ASN A 310 2.01 -13.80 -7.10
N THR A 311 3.15 -13.98 -7.77
CA THR A 311 3.95 -15.20 -7.69
C THR A 311 4.83 -15.26 -6.44
N TRP A 312 5.03 -14.14 -5.76
CA TRP A 312 5.96 -14.01 -4.64
C TRP A 312 5.24 -14.14 -3.30
N GLN A 313 5.96 -14.60 -2.27
CA GLN A 313 5.43 -14.80 -0.93
C GLN A 313 4.90 -13.54 -0.25
N LEU A 314 4.01 -13.78 0.70
CA LEU A 314 3.53 -12.81 1.67
C LEU A 314 3.79 -13.33 3.08
N THR A 315 3.97 -12.44 4.03
CA THR A 315 4.32 -12.79 5.41
C THR A 315 3.14 -12.61 6.36
N PRO A 316 2.98 -13.48 7.37
CA PRO A 316 2.05 -13.23 8.47
C PRO A 316 2.47 -12.02 9.33
N ARG A 317 3.68 -11.46 9.14
CA ARG A 317 4.18 -10.27 9.86
C ARG A 317 3.77 -8.94 9.22
N ASN A 318 2.86 -8.97 8.26
CA ASN A 318 2.22 -7.76 7.76
C ASN A 318 1.19 -7.29 8.79
N ASN A 319 1.46 -6.20 9.51
CA ASN A 319 0.67 -5.79 10.67
C ASN A 319 -0.15 -4.53 10.38
N LEU A 320 -1.45 -4.60 10.63
CA LEU A 320 -2.38 -3.48 10.52
C LEU A 320 -2.95 -3.17 11.91
N SER A 321 -3.01 -1.89 12.26
CA SER A 321 -3.58 -1.43 13.54
C SER A 321 -4.00 0.03 13.48
N GLN A 322 -4.86 0.47 14.38
CA GLN A 322 -5.30 1.86 14.54
C GLN A 322 -5.84 2.47 13.24
N LEU A 323 -6.53 1.68 12.41
CA LEU A 323 -7.06 2.14 11.13
C LEU A 323 -8.49 2.65 11.26
N SER A 324 -8.76 3.79 10.63
CA SER A 324 -10.11 4.37 10.56
C SER A 324 -10.67 4.24 9.16
N PHE A 325 -11.90 3.73 9.06
CA PHE A 325 -12.63 3.58 7.81
C PHE A 325 -13.87 4.47 7.84
N HIS A 326 -13.86 5.54 7.05
CA HIS A 326 -15.03 6.37 6.89
C HIS A 326 -16.20 5.56 6.28
N PRO A 327 -17.49 5.90 6.51
CA PRO A 327 -18.62 5.16 5.94
C PRO A 327 -18.58 4.95 4.41
N THR A 328 -17.86 5.80 3.69
CA THR A 328 -17.62 5.66 2.24
C THR A 328 -16.48 4.69 1.88
N ALA A 329 -15.89 3.99 2.83
CA ALA A 329 -14.93 2.90 2.64
C ALA A 329 -15.59 1.56 2.96
N THR A 330 -16.51 1.13 2.09
CA THR A 330 -17.39 -0.01 2.34
C THR A 330 -16.74 -1.37 2.10
N LEU A 331 -15.61 -1.41 1.36
CA LEU A 331 -14.78 -2.60 1.19
C LEU A 331 -13.41 -2.38 1.85
N ARG A 332 -13.29 -2.77 3.12
CA ARG A 332 -12.07 -2.53 3.92
C ARG A 332 -10.87 -3.34 3.45
N ALA A 333 -11.07 -4.61 3.12
CA ALA A 333 -10.04 -5.48 2.56
C ALA A 333 -10.60 -6.30 1.39
N PHE A 334 -9.74 -6.67 0.43
CA PHE A 334 -10.13 -7.56 -0.66
C PHE A 334 -8.96 -8.42 -1.14
N PHE A 335 -9.17 -9.74 -1.16
CA PHE A 335 -8.18 -10.78 -1.50
C PHE A 335 -8.26 -11.26 -2.95
N GLY A 336 -8.93 -10.49 -3.82
CA GLY A 336 -9.08 -10.83 -5.23
C GLY A 336 -10.10 -11.92 -5.52
N ARG A 337 -10.54 -11.99 -6.77
CA ARG A 337 -11.38 -13.06 -7.33
C ARG A 337 -10.98 -13.28 -8.78
N PRO A 338 -11.10 -14.51 -9.30
CA PRO A 338 -10.78 -14.79 -10.69
C PRO A 338 -11.48 -13.81 -11.65
N GLY A 339 -10.77 -13.35 -12.68
CA GLY A 339 -11.27 -12.38 -13.64
C GLY A 339 -10.13 -11.64 -14.36
N GLN A 340 -10.49 -10.62 -15.14
CA GLN A 340 -9.55 -9.91 -16.04
C GLN A 340 -8.22 -9.49 -15.39
N TRP A 341 -8.26 -9.04 -14.13
CA TRP A 341 -7.09 -8.47 -13.44
C TRP A 341 -6.36 -9.47 -12.54
N PHE A 342 -7.11 -10.36 -11.90
CA PHE A 342 -6.56 -11.36 -10.99
C PHE A 342 -6.26 -12.70 -11.70
N GLU A 343 -6.63 -12.86 -12.98
CA GLU A 343 -6.57 -14.11 -13.73
C GLU A 343 -7.30 -15.24 -13.00
N GLU A 344 -6.63 -16.35 -12.71
CA GLU A 344 -7.17 -17.45 -11.90
C GLU A 344 -7.11 -17.15 -10.40
N ASN A 345 -6.39 -16.08 -10.00
CA ASN A 345 -6.13 -15.68 -8.63
C ASN A 345 -5.54 -16.83 -7.80
N ASP A 346 -4.62 -17.57 -8.42
CA ASP A 346 -4.16 -18.87 -7.95
C ASP A 346 -2.63 -18.99 -7.92
N LEU A 347 -1.90 -17.88 -8.11
CA LEU A 347 -0.45 -17.87 -7.96
C LEU A 347 -0.09 -17.99 -6.47
N ASP A 348 1.14 -18.41 -6.20
CA ASP A 348 1.55 -18.82 -4.84
C ASP A 348 1.39 -17.68 -3.82
N GLY A 349 1.65 -16.43 -4.22
CA GLY A 349 1.40 -15.24 -3.42
C GLY A 349 -0.08 -14.90 -3.27
N ASP A 350 -0.89 -15.08 -4.31
CA ASP A 350 -2.34 -14.88 -4.24
C ASP A 350 -2.95 -15.81 -3.18
N LYS A 351 -2.59 -17.10 -3.20
CA LYS A 351 -3.08 -18.13 -2.27
C LYS A 351 -2.57 -17.95 -0.83
N ASN A 352 -1.38 -17.37 -0.65
CA ASN A 352 -0.79 -17.11 0.66
C ASN A 352 -1.07 -15.69 1.19
N SER A 353 -1.98 -14.93 0.56
CA SER A 353 -2.33 -13.59 1.02
C SER A 353 -2.88 -13.60 2.44
N ILE A 354 -2.20 -12.88 3.33
CA ILE A 354 -2.47 -12.78 4.77
C ILE A 354 -1.95 -11.46 5.37
N PHE A 355 -2.62 -10.96 6.40
CA PHE A 355 -2.11 -9.92 7.32
C PHE A 355 -2.61 -10.15 8.75
N HIS A 356 -1.94 -9.56 9.73
CA HIS A 356 -2.28 -9.56 11.15
C HIS A 356 -2.99 -8.25 11.52
N ASP A 357 -4.24 -8.35 11.96
CA ASP A 357 -5.00 -7.25 12.56
C ASP A 357 -4.75 -7.24 14.07
N VAL A 358 -3.84 -6.36 14.49
CA VAL A 358 -3.27 -6.36 15.84
C VAL A 358 -4.30 -5.94 16.88
N ASP A 359 -5.14 -4.96 16.56
CA ASP A 359 -6.10 -4.35 17.49
C ASP A 359 -7.58 -4.56 17.12
N GLY A 360 -7.84 -5.17 15.97
CA GLY A 360 -9.20 -5.42 15.48
C GLY A 360 -9.80 -4.25 14.70
N SER A 361 -9.03 -3.18 14.42
CA SER A 361 -9.53 -2.00 13.70
C SER A 361 -9.98 -2.31 12.27
N VAL A 362 -9.50 -3.42 11.68
CA VAL A 362 -9.87 -3.84 10.32
C VAL A 362 -11.02 -4.84 10.33
N SER A 363 -10.80 -5.99 10.96
CA SER A 363 -11.64 -7.20 10.98
C SER A 363 -12.72 -7.17 12.05
N GLY A 364 -12.56 -6.34 13.09
CA GLY A 364 -13.37 -6.38 14.30
C GLY A 364 -12.93 -7.41 15.34
N TYR A 365 -11.81 -8.11 15.13
CA TYR A 365 -11.28 -9.11 16.08
C TYR A 365 -9.82 -8.81 16.40
N ARG A 366 -9.54 -8.51 17.68
CA ARG A 366 -8.20 -8.17 18.14
C ARG A 366 -7.24 -9.35 18.06
N ASP A 367 -6.01 -9.12 17.65
CA ASP A 367 -4.97 -10.15 17.58
C ASP A 367 -5.37 -11.35 16.70
N THR A 368 -5.91 -11.06 15.52
CA THR A 368 -6.32 -12.08 14.56
C THR A 368 -5.70 -11.88 13.19
N TYR A 369 -5.65 -12.93 12.39
CA TYR A 369 -5.10 -12.92 11.06
C TYR A 369 -6.23 -13.00 10.05
N VAL A 370 -6.16 -12.15 9.03
CA VAL A 370 -7.09 -12.16 7.91
C VAL A 370 -6.35 -12.68 6.69
N GLY A 371 -6.87 -13.75 6.10
CA GLY A 371 -6.24 -14.40 4.94
C GLY A 371 -7.25 -14.86 3.91
N ARG A 372 -6.74 -15.47 2.82
CA ARG A 372 -7.54 -16.12 1.78
C ARG A 372 -8.52 -17.15 2.33
N ALA A 373 -9.79 -17.07 1.92
CA ALA A 373 -10.85 -17.96 2.39
C ALA A 373 -10.69 -19.43 1.95
N ASP A 374 -9.94 -19.69 0.88
CA ASP A 374 -9.64 -21.02 0.36
C ASP A 374 -8.31 -21.60 0.85
N ASN A 375 -7.55 -20.85 1.67
CA ASN A 375 -6.34 -21.36 2.28
C ASN A 375 -6.66 -22.12 3.58
N TYR A 376 -6.76 -23.44 3.49
CA TYR A 376 -7.05 -24.31 4.65
C TYR A 376 -5.83 -24.60 5.53
N LEU A 377 -4.63 -24.09 5.20
CA LEU A 377 -3.48 -24.19 6.12
C LEU A 377 -3.60 -23.24 7.30
N ILE A 378 -4.36 -22.14 7.13
CA ILE A 378 -4.49 -21.07 8.12
C ILE A 378 -5.81 -21.07 8.90
N GLN A 379 -6.77 -21.92 8.52
CA GLN A 379 -8.12 -21.91 9.11
C GLN A 379 -8.26 -22.77 10.37
N HIS A 380 -9.39 -22.72 11.06
CA HIS A 380 -9.80 -23.66 12.10
C HIS A 380 -11.33 -23.52 12.27
N PRO A 381 -12.03 -24.43 12.98
CA PRO A 381 -13.50 -24.42 13.04
C PRO A 381 -14.12 -23.12 13.54
N ASN A 382 -13.40 -22.40 14.41
CA ASN A 382 -13.91 -21.16 15.01
C ASN A 382 -13.71 -19.90 14.12
N CYS A 383 -13.08 -20.01 12.95
CA CYS A 383 -12.80 -18.83 12.12
C CYS A 383 -14.08 -18.17 11.59
N VAL A 384 -14.01 -16.86 11.35
CA VAL A 384 -15.12 -16.05 10.84
C VAL A 384 -14.93 -15.80 9.35
N GLN A 385 -15.88 -16.26 8.54
CA GLN A 385 -15.85 -16.06 7.08
C GLN A 385 -16.19 -14.61 6.72
N MET A 386 -15.47 -14.05 5.75
CA MET A 386 -15.65 -12.70 5.23
C MET A 386 -15.91 -12.73 3.71
N PRO A 387 -17.11 -13.16 3.24
CA PRO A 387 -17.36 -13.43 1.83
C PRO A 387 -17.15 -12.22 0.90
N ARG A 388 -17.48 -11.01 1.38
CA ARG A 388 -17.27 -9.77 0.63
C ARG A 388 -15.79 -9.50 0.35
N TRP A 389 -14.90 -9.97 1.22
CA TRP A 389 -13.45 -9.77 1.08
C TRP A 389 -12.79 -10.91 0.30
N ASN A 390 -13.52 -12.01 0.05
CA ASN A 390 -12.94 -13.31 -0.31
C ASN A 390 -11.89 -13.79 0.72
N GLY A 391 -12.16 -13.54 1.99
CA GLY A 391 -11.23 -13.81 3.08
C GLY A 391 -11.88 -14.49 4.28
N VAL A 392 -11.04 -14.85 5.23
CA VAL A 392 -11.40 -15.47 6.51
C VAL A 392 -10.57 -14.83 7.62
N THR A 393 -11.17 -14.63 8.80
CA THR A 393 -10.50 -14.12 10.00
C THR A 393 -10.33 -15.25 11.01
N CYS A 394 -9.10 -15.48 11.47
CA CYS A 394 -8.73 -16.59 12.34
C CYS A 394 -7.76 -16.15 13.43
N SER A 395 -7.92 -16.72 14.63
CA SER A 395 -6.94 -16.63 15.71
C SER A 395 -5.86 -17.70 15.52
N GLY A 396 -4.64 -17.40 15.93
CA GLY A 396 -3.56 -18.38 15.82
C GLY A 396 -2.18 -17.77 15.87
N ARG A 397 -1.18 -18.64 15.78
CA ARG A 397 0.21 -18.27 15.58
C ARG A 397 0.62 -18.79 14.21
N TYR A 398 1.17 -17.93 13.37
CA TYR A 398 1.48 -18.24 11.99
C TYR A 398 2.93 -17.89 11.66
N SER A 399 3.59 -18.78 10.94
CA SER A 399 4.96 -18.63 10.46
C SER A 399 5.07 -19.20 9.06
N GLN A 400 6.23 -19.10 8.43
CA GLN A 400 6.47 -19.55 7.07
C GLN A 400 7.60 -20.57 7.03
N VAL A 401 7.48 -21.56 6.17
CA VAL A 401 8.61 -22.44 5.86
C VAL A 401 9.05 -22.13 4.46
N PHE A 402 10.31 -21.71 4.28
CA PHE A 402 10.87 -21.55 2.95
C PHE A 402 11.45 -22.89 2.49
N ILE A 403 10.85 -23.44 1.45
CA ILE A 403 11.10 -24.79 0.95
C ILE A 403 11.86 -24.65 -0.36
N GLN A 404 13.10 -25.11 -0.39
CA GLN A 404 13.90 -25.18 -1.62
C GLN A 404 14.07 -26.64 -2.01
N THR A 405 13.88 -26.94 -3.30
CA THR A 405 13.98 -28.31 -3.81
C THR A 405 14.97 -28.38 -4.97
N GLN A 406 15.70 -29.49 -5.08
CA GLN A 406 16.58 -29.78 -6.21
C GLN A 406 16.46 -31.24 -6.66
N GLY A 407 16.88 -31.49 -7.90
CA GLY A 407 16.91 -32.83 -8.48
C GLY A 407 15.58 -33.30 -9.07
N ALA A 408 14.57 -32.43 -9.10
CA ALA A 408 13.32 -32.65 -9.83
C ALA A 408 12.74 -31.31 -10.32
N PRO A 409 12.89 -30.98 -11.61
CA PRO A 409 12.45 -29.69 -12.15
C PRO A 409 10.91 -29.60 -12.23
N SER A 410 10.39 -28.37 -12.11
CA SER A 410 8.99 -28.02 -12.41
C SER A 410 7.89 -28.74 -11.60
N LEU A 411 8.17 -29.20 -10.38
CA LEU A 411 7.13 -29.83 -9.55
C LEU A 411 6.18 -28.79 -8.95
N SER A 412 4.91 -29.14 -8.82
CA SER A 412 3.97 -28.48 -7.91
C SER A 412 3.97 -29.20 -6.56
N LEU A 413 3.87 -28.43 -5.48
CA LEU A 413 3.84 -28.90 -4.11
C LEU A 413 2.41 -28.83 -3.56
N SER A 414 1.85 -29.97 -3.18
CA SER A 414 0.58 -30.08 -2.46
C SER A 414 0.85 -30.24 -0.97
N ILE A 415 0.31 -29.32 -0.17
CA ILE A 415 0.48 -29.28 1.27
C ILE A 415 -0.88 -29.51 1.90
N SER A 416 -1.01 -30.60 2.66
CA SER A 416 -2.22 -30.91 3.38
C SER A 416 -1.97 -30.74 4.87
N ARG A 417 -2.88 -30.09 5.58
CA ARG A 417 -2.90 -30.10 7.05
C ARG A 417 -3.69 -31.32 7.49
N ASP A 418 -3.19 -32.06 8.48
CA ASP A 418 -3.83 -33.31 8.93
C ASP A 418 -5.28 -33.13 9.42
N ASP A 419 -5.64 -31.91 9.84
CA ASP A 419 -7.01 -31.53 10.21
C ASP A 419 -7.94 -31.36 8.99
N TYR A 420 -7.39 -31.05 7.82
CA TYR A 420 -8.13 -30.73 6.58
C TYR A 420 -7.50 -31.40 5.35
N PRO A 421 -7.37 -32.74 5.34
CA PRO A 421 -6.65 -33.44 4.29
C PRO A 421 -7.31 -33.35 2.90
N ALA A 422 -8.61 -33.10 2.85
CA ALA A 422 -9.40 -32.96 1.63
C ALA A 422 -9.24 -31.58 0.95
N ALA A 423 -8.57 -30.62 1.60
CA ALA A 423 -8.40 -29.25 1.11
C ALA A 423 -6.91 -28.85 1.10
N PRO A 424 -6.07 -29.48 0.26
CA PRO A 424 -4.66 -29.12 0.15
C PRO A 424 -4.45 -27.71 -0.41
N LEU A 425 -3.40 -27.04 0.05
CA LEU A 425 -2.84 -25.88 -0.65
C LEU A 425 -1.86 -26.37 -1.72
N VAL A 426 -2.11 -26.03 -2.98
CA VAL A 426 -1.23 -26.40 -4.11
C VAL A 426 -0.44 -25.19 -4.58
N LEU A 427 0.88 -25.29 -4.51
CA LEU A 427 1.83 -24.25 -4.91
C LEU A 427 2.58 -24.67 -6.19
N ARG A 428 2.65 -23.76 -7.16
CA ARG A 428 3.28 -23.98 -8.46
C ARG A 428 4.81 -23.86 -8.38
N GLY A 429 5.31 -23.11 -7.40
CA GLY A 429 6.72 -22.75 -7.27
C GLY A 429 7.04 -21.45 -8.03
N ILE A 430 7.95 -20.66 -7.48
CA ILE A 430 8.24 -19.30 -7.99
C ILE A 430 9.19 -19.28 -9.19
N ASN A 431 10.02 -20.33 -9.34
CA ASN A 431 11.01 -20.39 -10.41
C ASN A 431 10.34 -20.78 -11.73
N SER A 432 10.86 -20.29 -12.84
CA SER A 432 10.32 -20.57 -14.18
C SER A 432 10.28 -22.07 -14.49
N GLN A 433 9.34 -22.45 -15.36
CA GLN A 433 9.25 -23.82 -15.89
C GLN A 433 10.58 -24.22 -16.54
N GLY A 434 11.11 -25.40 -16.17
CA GLY A 434 12.40 -25.90 -16.63
C GLY A 434 13.59 -25.60 -15.69
N ALA A 435 13.38 -24.82 -14.63
CA ALA A 435 14.42 -24.60 -13.62
C ALA A 435 14.77 -25.91 -12.90
N SER A 436 16.07 -26.14 -12.67
CA SER A 436 16.60 -27.31 -11.95
C SER A 436 16.28 -27.33 -10.45
N SER A 437 15.76 -26.22 -9.92
CA SER A 437 15.30 -26.06 -8.55
C SER A 437 13.98 -25.30 -8.50
N GLN A 438 13.19 -25.59 -7.47
CA GLN A 438 11.95 -24.86 -7.17
C GLN A 438 11.99 -24.30 -5.75
N GLN A 439 11.15 -23.29 -5.52
CA GLN A 439 11.02 -22.65 -4.22
C GLN A 439 9.54 -22.42 -3.90
N TYR A 440 9.15 -22.70 -2.65
CA TYR A 440 7.81 -22.51 -2.14
C TYR A 440 7.89 -21.88 -0.74
N GLN A 441 6.85 -21.14 -0.35
CA GLN A 441 6.84 -20.49 0.97
C GLN A 441 5.44 -20.41 1.59
N PRO A 442 4.85 -21.57 1.95
CA PRO A 442 3.54 -21.61 2.61
C PRO A 442 3.54 -20.90 3.96
N VAL A 443 2.43 -20.25 4.28
CA VAL A 443 2.11 -19.82 5.65
C VAL A 443 1.47 -21.00 6.39
N LEU A 444 2.05 -21.39 7.53
CA LEU A 444 1.59 -22.49 8.36
C LEU A 444 1.10 -21.98 9.71
N MET A 445 0.07 -22.62 10.25
CA MET A 445 -0.37 -22.47 11.62
C MET A 445 0.54 -23.31 12.53
N MET A 446 1.10 -22.68 13.55
CA MET A 446 2.00 -23.36 14.50
C MET A 446 1.24 -24.40 15.35
N SER A 447 1.98 -25.35 15.90
CA SER A 447 1.46 -26.46 16.71
C SER A 447 0.50 -27.40 15.95
N LYS A 448 0.70 -27.52 14.64
CA LYS A 448 -0.05 -28.40 13.73
C LYS A 448 0.88 -29.36 12.99
N SER A 449 0.27 -30.32 12.29
CA SER A 449 0.98 -31.29 11.46
C SER A 449 0.53 -31.24 10.00
N TYR A 450 1.50 -31.43 9.12
CA TYR A 450 1.35 -31.22 7.68
C TYR A 450 2.03 -32.34 6.90
N THR A 451 1.45 -32.74 5.77
CA THR A 451 2.10 -33.61 4.80
C THR A 451 2.35 -32.89 3.49
N LEU A 452 3.51 -33.14 2.90
CA LEU A 452 3.97 -32.52 1.66
C LEU A 452 4.09 -33.58 0.57
N HIS A 453 3.49 -33.29 -0.57
CA HIS A 453 3.37 -34.19 -1.71
C HIS A 453 3.74 -33.48 -3.00
N TRP A 454 4.40 -34.17 -3.91
CA TRP A 454 4.75 -33.62 -5.21
C TRP A 454 3.97 -34.29 -6.33
N ASN A 455 3.65 -33.54 -7.37
CA ASN A 455 3.01 -34.05 -8.59
C ASN A 455 3.98 -34.81 -9.53
N GLY A 456 5.16 -35.19 -9.02
CA GLY A 456 6.16 -36.01 -9.70
C GLY A 456 7.05 -36.74 -8.68
N PRO A 457 8.21 -37.28 -9.11
CA PRO A 457 9.17 -37.90 -8.19
C PRO A 457 9.59 -36.93 -7.08
N ALA A 458 9.80 -37.42 -5.85
CA ALA A 458 10.24 -36.55 -4.76
C ALA A 458 11.61 -35.91 -5.10
N PRO A 459 11.81 -34.63 -4.76
CA PRO A 459 13.11 -33.99 -4.92
C PRO A 459 14.20 -34.76 -4.17
N ARG A 460 15.36 -34.87 -4.81
CA ARG A 460 16.55 -35.50 -4.21
C ARG A 460 17.03 -34.73 -2.99
N GLU A 461 16.93 -33.40 -3.05
CA GLU A 461 17.27 -32.50 -1.95
C GLU A 461 16.08 -31.60 -1.65
N VAL A 462 15.72 -31.51 -0.37
CA VAL A 462 14.72 -30.59 0.17
C VAL A 462 15.33 -29.85 1.35
N VAL A 463 15.36 -28.52 1.28
CA VAL A 463 15.82 -27.64 2.37
C VAL A 463 14.61 -26.87 2.90
N LEU A 464 14.33 -27.03 4.19
CA LEU A 464 13.23 -26.39 4.90
C LEU A 464 13.82 -25.35 5.85
N SER A 465 13.70 -24.07 5.52
CA SER A 465 14.17 -22.97 6.37
C SER A 465 13.01 -22.42 7.20
N LEU A 466 13.23 -22.23 8.50
CA LEU A 466 12.26 -21.70 9.44
C LEU A 466 12.24 -20.17 9.35
N ILE A 467 11.17 -19.62 8.80
CA ILE A 467 10.97 -18.19 8.57
C ILE A 467 9.81 -17.70 9.43
N ASN A 468 10.00 -16.65 10.24
CA ASN A 468 8.99 -16.11 11.15
C ASN A 468 8.55 -17.06 12.29
N PHE A 469 9.30 -18.14 12.59
CA PHE A 469 9.15 -19.02 13.77
C PHE A 469 9.73 -18.41 15.07
N ASP A 470 8.90 -18.05 16.04
CA ASP A 470 9.42 -17.54 17.31
C ASP A 470 10.05 -18.70 18.09
N LYS A 471 10.86 -18.41 19.11
CA LYS A 471 11.48 -19.46 19.93
C LYS A 471 10.39 -20.43 20.41
N ASP A 472 10.68 -21.72 20.30
CA ASP A 472 9.79 -22.82 20.66
C ASP A 472 8.58 -23.04 19.74
N ASP A 473 8.37 -22.21 18.72
CA ASP A 473 7.41 -22.51 17.65
C ASP A 473 7.81 -23.77 16.92
N TRP A 474 6.79 -24.57 16.57
CA TRP A 474 7.01 -25.84 15.91
C TRP A 474 5.86 -26.22 14.99
N VAL A 475 6.20 -27.02 13.98
CA VAL A 475 5.27 -27.81 13.18
C VAL A 475 5.84 -29.23 13.00
N LEU A 476 4.96 -30.21 12.89
CA LEU A 476 5.34 -31.59 12.55
C LEU A 476 5.13 -31.79 11.05
N VAL A 477 6.18 -32.15 10.32
CA VAL A 477 6.15 -32.25 8.85
C VAL A 477 6.39 -33.69 8.42
N GLY A 478 5.54 -34.18 7.51
CA GLY A 478 5.66 -35.46 6.82
C GLY A 478 5.98 -35.26 5.34
N LEU A 479 7.19 -35.59 4.89
CA LEU A 479 7.56 -35.52 3.47
C LEU A 479 7.25 -36.86 2.78
N CYS A 480 6.54 -36.83 1.64
CA CYS A 480 6.25 -38.03 0.89
C CYS A 480 7.46 -38.53 0.09
N TYR A 481 7.85 -39.77 0.33
CA TYR A 481 8.94 -40.47 -0.33
C TYR A 481 8.56 -41.93 -0.63
N PRO A 482 9.16 -42.55 -1.65
CA PRO A 482 8.96 -43.98 -1.93
C PRO A 482 9.45 -44.87 -0.77
N PRO A 483 8.86 -46.07 -0.55
CA PRO A 483 9.24 -46.95 0.56
C PRO A 483 10.71 -47.41 0.57
N ASP A 484 11.37 -47.43 -0.60
CA ASP A 484 12.79 -47.80 -0.76
C ASP A 484 13.76 -46.63 -0.48
N ALA A 485 13.24 -45.45 -0.12
CA ALA A 485 14.06 -44.27 0.11
C ALA A 485 14.92 -44.40 1.39
N THR A 486 16.17 -43.96 1.27
CA THR A 486 17.11 -43.77 2.37
C THR A 486 17.43 -42.28 2.51
N PHE A 487 17.74 -41.83 3.72
CA PHE A 487 17.83 -40.40 4.03
C PHE A 487 19.12 -40.05 4.76
N GLN A 488 19.68 -38.90 4.42
CA GLN A 488 20.58 -38.13 5.25
C GLN A 488 19.87 -36.82 5.61
N ILE A 489 19.68 -36.57 6.90
CA ILE A 489 18.91 -35.43 7.39
C ILE A 489 19.77 -34.63 8.35
N MET A 490 20.02 -33.37 8.02
CA MET A 490 20.88 -32.49 8.79
C MET A 490 20.11 -31.22 9.17
N GLY A 491 20.27 -30.79 10.42
CA GLY A 491 19.92 -29.45 10.86
C GLY A 491 21.14 -28.55 10.79
N ASP A 492 20.96 -27.30 10.39
CA ASP A 492 22.02 -26.27 10.41
C ASP A 492 21.41 -24.87 10.61
N ILE A 493 22.28 -23.87 10.79
CA ILE A 493 21.91 -22.46 10.84
C ILE A 493 22.67 -21.71 9.75
N ASN A 494 21.94 -21.02 8.88
CA ASN A 494 22.51 -20.20 7.81
C ASN A 494 22.60 -18.73 8.22
N ASP A 495 23.82 -18.24 8.48
CA ASP A 495 24.11 -16.81 8.57
C ASP A 495 24.24 -16.25 7.13
N ARG A 496 23.14 -15.69 6.63
CA ARG A 496 23.05 -15.15 5.27
C ARG A 496 23.91 -13.91 5.05
N GLN A 497 24.22 -13.15 6.10
CA GLN A 497 25.01 -11.93 5.97
C GLN A 497 26.48 -12.27 5.76
N ARG A 498 26.98 -13.27 6.49
CA ARG A 498 28.37 -13.75 6.37
C ARG A 498 28.55 -14.89 5.38
N ASN A 499 27.44 -15.49 4.92
CA ASN A 499 27.41 -16.66 4.06
C ASN A 499 28.12 -17.88 4.69
N ILE A 500 27.79 -18.16 5.96
CA ILE A 500 28.37 -19.25 6.78
C ILE A 500 27.26 -20.17 7.29
N PHE A 501 27.58 -21.46 7.45
CA PHE A 501 26.71 -22.46 8.06
C PHE A 501 27.27 -22.93 9.41
N ASP A 502 26.46 -22.82 10.46
CA ASP A 502 26.80 -23.20 11.83
C ASP A 502 25.88 -24.32 12.36
N ASP A 503 26.23 -24.91 13.51
CA ASP A 503 25.44 -25.94 14.23
C ASP A 503 24.97 -27.14 13.39
N ILE A 504 25.81 -27.58 12.47
CA ILE A 504 25.51 -28.73 11.59
C ILE A 504 25.39 -30.01 12.43
N THR A 505 24.19 -30.59 12.50
CA THR A 505 23.90 -31.78 13.32
C THR A 505 22.99 -32.76 12.60
N ASP A 506 23.30 -34.06 12.72
CA ASP A 506 22.51 -35.14 12.13
C ASP A 506 21.21 -35.41 12.94
N TYR A 507 20.14 -35.85 12.26
CA TYR A 507 18.92 -36.31 12.89
C TYR A 507 18.96 -37.83 13.12
N GLY A 508 18.75 -38.26 14.37
CA GLY A 508 18.66 -39.68 14.68
C GLY A 508 17.31 -40.31 14.32
N THR A 509 17.29 -41.63 14.13
CA THR A 509 16.05 -42.37 13.85
C THR A 509 15.28 -42.69 15.14
N VAL A 510 13.96 -42.83 15.02
CA VAL A 510 13.08 -43.46 16.02
C VAL A 510 12.14 -44.44 15.33
N SER A 511 11.57 -45.37 16.09
CA SER A 511 10.83 -46.53 15.57
C SER A 511 9.36 -46.26 15.27
N SER A 512 8.79 -45.18 15.79
CA SER A 512 7.37 -44.85 15.61
C SER A 512 7.08 -43.36 15.71
N LEU A 513 5.93 -42.94 15.16
CA LEU A 513 5.45 -41.57 15.32
C LEU A 513 5.16 -41.21 16.79
N ALA A 514 4.79 -42.20 17.62
CA ALA A 514 4.57 -41.97 19.05
C ALA A 514 5.88 -41.64 19.77
N GLU A 515 6.95 -42.38 19.48
CA GLU A 515 8.30 -42.10 19.99
C GLU A 515 8.82 -40.75 19.52
N LEU A 516 8.58 -40.38 18.25
CA LEU A 516 8.94 -39.08 17.70
C LEU A 516 8.23 -37.93 18.46
N LYS A 517 6.93 -38.07 18.73
CA LYS A 517 6.15 -37.08 19.49
C LYS A 517 6.63 -36.95 20.94
N ALA A 518 7.06 -38.04 21.56
CA ALA A 518 7.61 -38.02 22.91
C ALA A 518 8.98 -37.30 22.99
N ARG A 519 9.73 -37.24 21.89
CA ARG A 519 11.06 -36.61 21.78
C ARG A 519 11.07 -35.35 20.92
N GLN A 520 10.03 -34.54 21.02
CA GLN A 520 9.81 -33.36 20.17
C GLN A 520 10.96 -32.34 20.16
N THR A 521 11.75 -32.25 21.23
CA THR A 521 12.87 -31.30 21.35
C THR A 521 14.17 -31.83 20.74
N GLU A 522 14.26 -33.13 20.48
CA GLU A 522 15.43 -33.77 19.89
C GLU A 522 15.38 -33.71 18.35
N ARG A 523 16.54 -33.68 17.70
CA ARG A 523 16.67 -33.83 16.24
C ARG A 523 16.46 -35.32 15.90
N LYS A 524 15.20 -35.73 15.76
CA LYS A 524 14.81 -37.11 15.42
C LYS A 524 13.85 -37.16 14.23
N TYR A 525 13.83 -38.29 13.53
CA TYR A 525 12.87 -38.57 12.46
C TYR A 525 12.33 -40.00 12.50
N PHE A 526 11.12 -40.18 11.97
CA PHE A 526 10.46 -41.47 11.77
C PHE A 526 10.06 -41.61 10.31
N PHE A 527 10.46 -42.70 9.65
CA PHE A 527 9.98 -43.02 8.30
C PHE A 527 8.93 -44.12 8.34
N ASP A 528 7.68 -43.77 8.05
CA ASP A 528 6.59 -44.74 7.92
C ASP A 528 6.62 -45.35 6.52
N GLN A 529 7.42 -46.40 6.35
CA GLN A 529 7.61 -47.11 5.08
C GLN A 529 6.29 -47.59 4.45
N ASN A 530 5.30 -47.98 5.27
CA ASN A 530 4.01 -48.48 4.78
C ASN A 530 3.16 -47.39 4.14
N VAL A 531 3.33 -46.13 4.58
CA VAL A 531 2.60 -44.97 4.05
C VAL A 531 3.44 -44.19 3.04
N GLY A 532 4.76 -44.21 3.19
CA GLY A 532 5.72 -43.41 2.44
C GLY A 532 5.97 -42.01 3.02
N LEU A 533 5.78 -41.81 4.34
CA LEU A 533 5.95 -40.48 4.96
C LEU A 533 7.15 -40.42 5.92
N LEU A 534 8.04 -39.46 5.66
CA LEU A 534 9.17 -39.10 6.51
C LEU A 534 8.75 -37.97 7.47
N TRP A 535 8.58 -38.31 8.75
CA TRP A 535 8.13 -37.41 9.80
C TRP A 535 9.30 -36.85 10.62
N PHE A 536 9.30 -35.54 10.87
CA PHE A 536 10.19 -34.86 11.80
C PHE A 536 9.62 -33.48 12.22
N TYR A 537 10.14 -32.93 13.31
CA TYR A 537 9.76 -31.60 13.77
C TYR A 537 10.64 -30.52 13.13
N LEU A 538 9.99 -29.49 12.61
CA LEU A 538 10.59 -28.17 12.43
C LEU A 538 10.31 -27.40 13.72
N ARG A 539 11.34 -27.04 14.48
CA ARG A 539 11.22 -26.29 15.73
C ARG A 539 12.31 -25.24 15.82
N ALA A 540 11.92 -24.00 16.09
CA ALA A 540 12.89 -22.94 16.33
C ALA A 540 13.52 -23.09 17.71
N ARG A 541 14.85 -23.11 17.74
CA ARG A 541 15.68 -23.27 18.95
C ARG A 541 16.15 -21.92 19.47
N HIS A 542 16.20 -20.90 18.62
CA HIS A 542 16.68 -19.58 18.96
C HIS A 542 15.58 -18.52 18.85
N GLY A 543 15.73 -17.44 19.63
CA GLY A 543 14.84 -16.28 19.56
C GLY A 543 15.16 -15.42 18.34
N ARG A 544 14.15 -14.70 17.86
CA ARG A 544 14.30 -13.62 16.88
C ARG A 544 14.19 -12.27 17.55
N ASP A 545 14.75 -11.26 16.90
CA ASP A 545 14.63 -9.87 17.33
C ASP A 545 13.74 -9.07 16.37
N GLY A 546 12.77 -8.35 16.94
CA GLY A 546 11.91 -7.42 16.21
C GLY A 546 11.23 -8.04 14.99
N HIS A 547 11.54 -7.50 13.81
CA HIS A 547 10.96 -7.90 12.51
C HIS A 547 11.83 -8.90 11.74
N SER A 548 12.83 -9.49 12.39
CA SER A 548 13.73 -10.45 11.75
C SER A 548 13.00 -11.72 11.35
N TYR A 549 13.17 -12.11 10.09
CA TYR A 549 12.57 -13.33 9.56
C TYR A 549 13.23 -14.57 10.17
N CYS A 550 14.54 -14.51 10.38
CA CYS A 550 15.31 -15.60 10.96
C CYS A 550 15.64 -15.31 12.44
N SER A 551 16.28 -16.29 13.08
CA SER A 551 16.70 -16.15 14.47
C SER A 551 17.91 -15.23 14.59
N THR A 552 18.21 -14.77 15.79
CA THR A 552 19.45 -14.03 16.12
C THR A 552 20.74 -14.77 15.78
N LYS A 553 20.68 -16.08 15.52
CA LYS A 553 21.81 -16.90 15.07
C LYS A 553 21.88 -17.07 13.55
N GLY A 554 20.85 -16.66 12.82
CA GLY A 554 20.65 -16.95 11.40
C GLY A 554 19.40 -17.79 11.15
N CYS A 555 19.18 -18.20 9.90
CA CYS A 555 18.03 -18.99 9.51
C CYS A 555 18.25 -20.45 9.88
N GLU A 556 17.48 -20.97 10.83
CA GLU A 556 17.50 -22.40 11.19
C GLU A 556 16.90 -23.21 10.03
N ARG A 557 17.57 -24.30 9.63
CA ARG A 557 17.17 -25.13 8.49
C ARG A 557 17.23 -26.62 8.79
N VAL A 558 16.45 -27.38 8.03
CA VAL A 558 16.55 -28.84 7.92
C VAL A 558 16.77 -29.19 6.46
N LYS A 559 17.89 -29.84 6.16
CA LYS A 559 18.23 -30.37 4.83
C LYS A 559 18.00 -31.88 4.81
N VAL A 560 17.11 -32.32 3.93
CA VAL A 560 16.81 -33.73 3.65
C VAL A 560 17.42 -34.09 2.30
N THR A 561 18.35 -35.05 2.31
CA THR A 561 18.91 -35.65 1.09
C THR A 561 18.43 -37.08 1.01
N SER A 562 17.76 -37.46 -0.06
CA SER A 562 17.21 -38.80 -0.25
C SER A 562 17.89 -39.55 -1.39
N THR A 563 18.06 -40.86 -1.23
CA THR A 563 18.45 -41.79 -2.30
C THR A 563 17.37 -42.83 -2.47
N THR A 564 16.84 -42.99 -3.69
CA THR A 564 15.81 -43.96 -4.07
C THR A 564 16.05 -44.40 -5.51
N SER A 565 15.67 -45.64 -5.83
CA SER A 565 15.65 -46.16 -7.20
C SER A 565 14.33 -45.85 -7.92
N SER A 566 13.29 -45.51 -7.15
CA SER A 566 11.94 -45.28 -7.64
C SER A 566 11.81 -43.93 -8.35
N LYS A 567 11.13 -43.95 -9.50
CA LYS A 567 10.71 -42.75 -10.25
C LYS A 567 9.21 -42.48 -10.12
N GLN A 568 8.55 -43.10 -9.15
CA GLN A 568 7.12 -42.95 -8.95
C GLN A 568 6.76 -41.56 -8.43
N THR A 569 5.58 -41.08 -8.80
CA THR A 569 5.01 -39.83 -8.27
C THR A 569 4.86 -39.92 -6.76
N CYS A 570 5.44 -38.96 -6.04
CA CYS A 570 5.45 -38.92 -4.58
C CYS A 570 4.18 -38.21 -4.05
N ASN A 571 3.06 -38.92 -4.21
CA ASN A 571 1.76 -38.55 -3.66
C ASN A 571 1.20 -39.63 -2.72
N CYS A 572 1.53 -39.49 -1.44
CA CYS A 572 1.12 -40.37 -0.35
C CYS A 572 -0.28 -40.06 0.21
N THR A 573 -1.07 -39.16 -0.39
CA THR A 573 -2.35 -38.68 0.19
C THR A 573 -3.31 -39.84 0.51
N ARG A 574 -3.48 -40.77 -0.44
CA ARG A 574 -4.41 -41.91 -0.31
C ARG A 574 -4.02 -42.88 0.80
N THR A 575 -2.72 -43.09 1.03
CA THR A 575 -2.21 -43.96 2.10
C THR A 575 -2.11 -43.24 3.43
N ALA A 576 -1.91 -41.92 3.42
CA ALA A 576 -1.75 -41.10 4.62
C ALA A 576 -3.05 -40.91 5.40
N TYR A 577 -4.14 -40.53 4.72
CA TYR A 577 -5.34 -40.03 5.41
C TYR A 577 -6.37 -41.04 5.93
N PRO A 578 -6.20 -42.36 5.70
CA PRO A 578 -6.79 -43.36 6.59
C PRO A 578 -6.13 -43.42 7.98
N LYS A 579 -4.85 -42.99 8.10
CA LYS A 579 -4.04 -43.15 9.32
C LYS A 579 -3.77 -41.85 10.08
N TYR A 580 -3.55 -40.74 9.36
CA TYR A 580 -3.04 -39.49 9.92
C TYR A 580 -4.06 -38.35 10.02
N SER A 581 -5.30 -38.59 9.57
CA SER A 581 -6.39 -37.61 9.71
C SER A 581 -6.61 -37.23 11.17
N LYS A 582 -6.77 -35.93 11.43
CA LYS A 582 -7.04 -35.37 12.75
C LYS A 582 -8.36 -34.61 12.74
N LYS A 583 -8.96 -34.47 13.92
CA LYS A 583 -10.14 -33.63 14.09
C LYS A 583 -9.73 -32.15 14.05
N PRO A 584 -10.35 -31.32 13.19
CA PRO A 584 -10.18 -29.87 13.21
C PRO A 584 -10.30 -29.27 14.62
N SER A 585 -9.33 -28.43 14.99
CA SER A 585 -9.27 -27.78 16.29
C SER A 585 -8.63 -26.40 16.21
N ALA A 586 -9.08 -25.48 17.06
CA ALA A 586 -8.43 -24.19 17.26
C ALA A 586 -7.41 -24.30 18.41
N VAL A 587 -6.14 -23.97 18.14
CA VAL A 587 -5.09 -23.95 19.18
C VAL A 587 -5.20 -22.68 20.02
N VAL A 588 -5.49 -21.56 19.36
CA VAL A 588 -5.81 -20.28 19.99
C VAL A 588 -7.31 -20.04 19.77
N PRO A 589 -8.12 -19.87 20.83
CA PRO A 589 -9.53 -19.52 20.70
C PRO A 589 -9.74 -18.17 20.01
N MET A 590 -10.85 -18.01 19.29
CA MET A 590 -11.21 -16.70 18.74
C MET A 590 -11.52 -15.72 19.87
N PRO A 591 -11.03 -14.47 19.77
CA PRO A 591 -11.43 -13.41 20.69
C PRO A 591 -12.89 -13.01 20.46
N ALA A 592 -13.49 -12.35 21.45
CA ALA A 592 -14.80 -11.74 21.29
C ALA A 592 -14.77 -10.62 20.24
N PRO A 593 -15.84 -10.41 19.45
CA PRO A 593 -15.91 -9.31 18.52
C PRO A 593 -15.76 -7.96 19.24
N ASN A 594 -14.85 -7.12 18.76
CA ASN A 594 -14.72 -5.75 19.22
C ASN A 594 -15.89 -4.92 18.70
N ARG A 595 -16.78 -4.52 19.60
CA ARG A 595 -17.96 -3.69 19.30
C ARG A 595 -17.74 -2.21 19.61
N GLN A 596 -16.63 -1.86 20.25
CA GLN A 596 -16.37 -0.47 20.64
C GLN A 596 -15.76 0.30 19.46
N PRO A 597 -16.22 1.53 19.20
CA PRO A 597 -15.54 2.43 18.30
C PRO A 597 -14.10 2.65 18.76
N CYS A 598 -13.16 2.61 17.81
CA CYS A 598 -11.76 2.90 18.10
C CYS A 598 -11.53 4.41 18.04
N ASN A 599 -11.49 5.06 19.20
CA ASN A 599 -11.36 6.52 19.29
C ASN A 599 -9.97 7.02 18.87
N ASP A 600 -8.93 6.21 19.06
CA ASP A 600 -7.54 6.54 18.69
C ASP A 600 -7.15 6.03 17.29
N CYS A 601 -8.14 5.56 16.50
CA CYS A 601 -7.90 5.09 15.14
C CYS A 601 -7.92 6.21 14.11
N GLY A 602 -7.09 6.08 13.09
CA GLY A 602 -6.99 7.02 11.98
C GLY A 602 -5.84 7.99 12.14
N ALA A 603 -5.59 8.74 11.08
CA ALA A 603 -4.64 9.84 11.10
C ALA A 603 -5.19 10.99 11.97
N GLN A 604 -4.32 11.63 12.74
CA GLN A 604 -4.68 12.82 13.54
C GLN A 604 -5.03 14.01 12.64
N GLN A 605 -4.37 14.11 11.48
CA GLN A 605 -4.67 15.12 10.48
C GLN A 605 -5.75 14.63 9.51
N PHE A 606 -6.67 15.53 9.16
CA PHE A 606 -7.73 15.28 8.17
C PHE A 606 -7.42 15.88 6.80
N VAL A 607 -6.51 16.85 6.74
CA VAL A 607 -6.14 17.56 5.51
C VAL A 607 -4.64 17.43 5.28
N PHE A 608 -4.29 17.00 4.07
CA PHE A 608 -2.92 16.86 3.62
C PHE A 608 -2.76 17.79 2.41
N SER A 609 -2.04 18.90 2.58
CA SER A 609 -1.90 19.96 1.60
C SER A 609 -0.44 20.41 1.47
N SER A 610 -0.13 21.19 0.42
CA SER A 610 1.21 21.79 0.24
C SER A 610 1.58 22.78 1.33
N GLU A 611 0.61 23.15 2.16
CA GLU A 611 0.74 24.09 3.27
C GLU A 611 0.32 23.37 4.56
N PRO A 612 1.10 22.39 5.03
CA PRO A 612 0.75 21.58 6.21
C PRO A 612 0.67 22.42 7.51
N TRP A 613 1.14 23.67 7.50
CA TRP A 613 1.01 24.63 8.58
C TRP A 613 -0.36 25.34 8.60
N THR A 614 -1.15 25.24 7.53
CA THR A 614 -2.47 25.88 7.44
C THR A 614 -3.48 25.08 8.27
N SER A 615 -4.22 25.79 9.14
CA SER A 615 -5.33 25.20 9.91
C SER A 615 -6.59 25.13 9.06
N TYR A 616 -7.33 24.03 9.17
CA TYR A 616 -8.54 23.79 8.40
C TYR A 616 -9.76 23.55 9.30
N LEU A 617 -10.90 24.09 8.87
CA LEU A 617 -12.21 23.88 9.48
C LEU A 617 -12.92 22.74 8.74
N LEU A 618 -13.31 21.68 9.45
CA LEU A 618 -14.25 20.69 8.91
C LEU A 618 -15.64 21.31 8.91
N THR A 619 -16.28 21.35 7.75
CA THR A 619 -17.65 21.86 7.63
C THR A 619 -18.51 20.87 6.86
N GLN A 620 -19.75 20.71 7.32
CA GLN A 620 -20.73 19.86 6.66
C GLN A 620 -22.05 20.60 6.56
N VAL A 621 -22.75 20.42 5.44
CA VAL A 621 -24.10 20.92 5.23
C VAL A 621 -24.94 19.75 4.71
N LYS A 622 -25.99 19.41 5.44
CA LYS A 622 -27.02 18.44 5.02
C LYS A 622 -28.34 19.19 4.88
N SER A 623 -28.71 19.41 3.63
CA SER A 623 -30.03 19.92 3.24
C SER A 623 -30.94 18.75 2.88
N VAL A 624 -32.24 18.95 3.04
CA VAL A 624 -33.25 17.90 2.82
C VAL A 624 -34.43 18.48 2.07
N SER A 625 -34.74 17.97 0.88
CA SER A 625 -35.94 18.37 0.12
C SER A 625 -37.21 17.69 0.64
N VAL A 626 -38.39 18.19 0.23
CA VAL A 626 -39.69 17.55 0.54
C VAL A 626 -39.71 16.07 0.13
N LYS A 627 -39.07 15.74 -0.99
CA LYS A 627 -39.00 14.37 -1.52
C LYS A 627 -38.12 13.47 -0.65
N GLU A 628 -36.99 13.96 -0.15
CA GLU A 628 -36.15 13.23 0.80
C GLU A 628 -36.89 12.97 2.12
N GLN A 629 -37.69 13.94 2.59
CA GLN A 629 -38.56 13.76 3.77
C GLN A 629 -39.60 12.66 3.57
N GLN A 630 -40.25 12.63 2.41
CA GLN A 630 -41.22 11.57 2.06
C GLN A 630 -40.58 10.18 2.00
N ARG A 631 -39.28 10.11 1.67
CA ARG A 631 -38.46 8.87 1.68
C ARG A 631 -37.90 8.52 3.07
N GLY A 632 -38.23 9.31 4.10
CA GLY A 632 -37.86 9.06 5.49
C GLY A 632 -36.56 9.75 5.95
N ASP A 633 -35.88 10.53 5.11
CA ASP A 633 -34.73 11.33 5.55
C ASP A 633 -35.20 12.62 6.19
N ASN A 634 -35.04 12.72 7.52
CA ASN A 634 -35.49 13.84 8.31
C ASN A 634 -34.34 14.62 8.96
N ALA A 635 -33.09 14.34 8.60
CA ALA A 635 -31.93 14.97 9.23
C ALA A 635 -31.40 16.13 8.38
N SER A 636 -31.61 17.37 8.82
CA SER A 636 -30.95 18.55 8.24
C SER A 636 -30.14 19.29 9.30
N PHE A 637 -28.89 19.59 8.97
CA PHE A 637 -27.93 20.17 9.90
C PHE A 637 -26.78 20.87 9.18
N ILE A 638 -26.10 21.75 9.91
CA ILE A 638 -24.78 22.28 9.56
C ILE A 638 -23.81 21.92 10.67
N THR A 639 -22.69 21.31 10.32
CA THR A 639 -21.61 20.98 11.26
C THR A 639 -20.42 21.88 11.03
N VAL A 640 -19.85 22.39 12.11
CA VAL A 640 -18.58 23.13 12.12
C VAL A 640 -17.66 22.47 13.14
N ASN A 641 -16.59 21.85 12.67
CA ASN A 641 -15.75 20.90 13.41
C ASN A 641 -16.61 19.82 14.08
N GLU A 642 -16.68 19.80 15.42
CA GLU A 642 -17.46 18.82 16.18
C GLU A 642 -18.86 19.34 16.57
N VAL A 643 -19.17 20.60 16.23
CA VAL A 643 -20.43 21.24 16.63
C VAL A 643 -21.47 21.08 15.52
N THR A 644 -22.41 20.15 15.71
CA THR A 644 -23.56 19.94 14.82
C THR A 644 -24.74 20.81 15.23
N MET A 645 -25.28 21.57 14.27
CA MET A 645 -26.43 22.46 14.44
C MET A 645 -27.58 21.97 13.56
N SER A 646 -28.48 21.19 14.17
CA SER A 646 -29.66 20.66 13.50
C SER A 646 -30.79 21.68 13.43
N PHE A 647 -31.59 21.60 12.36
CA PHE A 647 -32.79 22.41 12.18
C PHE A 647 -33.90 21.55 11.58
N SER A 648 -35.13 21.67 12.09
CA SER A 648 -36.27 20.81 11.71
C SER A 648 -37.40 21.55 11.00
N GLN A 649 -37.40 22.88 11.07
CA GLN A 649 -38.42 23.72 10.42
C GLN A 649 -38.11 23.88 8.92
N PRO A 650 -39.13 23.85 8.04
CA PRO A 650 -38.95 24.15 6.62
C PRO A 650 -38.48 25.59 6.40
N GLY A 651 -37.42 25.78 5.61
CA GLY A 651 -36.82 27.11 5.41
C GLY A 651 -35.31 27.07 5.16
N PHE A 652 -34.70 28.24 5.34
CA PHE A 652 -33.26 28.49 5.24
C PHE A 652 -32.62 28.49 6.63
N PHE A 653 -31.48 27.81 6.75
CA PHE A 653 -30.65 27.85 7.95
C PHE A 653 -29.24 28.32 7.60
N LEU A 654 -28.80 29.38 8.25
CA LEU A 654 -27.50 30.03 8.05
C LEU A 654 -26.67 29.93 9.32
N VAL A 655 -25.39 29.65 9.13
CA VAL A 655 -24.37 29.70 10.17
C VAL A 655 -23.24 30.59 9.69
N SER A 656 -22.94 31.64 10.46
CA SER A 656 -21.73 32.45 10.26
C SER A 656 -20.64 31.97 11.21
N VAL A 657 -19.44 31.80 10.67
CA VAL A 657 -18.24 31.36 11.37
C VAL A 657 -17.18 32.42 11.18
N ASP A 658 -16.55 32.85 12.26
CA ASP A 658 -15.42 33.78 12.21
C ASP A 658 -14.29 33.19 11.35
N ALA A 659 -13.91 33.87 10.27
CA ALA A 659 -12.93 33.32 9.31
C ALA A 659 -11.52 33.22 9.90
N CYS A 660 -11.23 33.94 11.00
CA CYS A 660 -9.91 34.01 11.62
C CYS A 660 -9.73 32.99 12.75
N SER A 661 -10.77 32.74 13.55
CA SER A 661 -10.73 31.83 14.70
C SER A 661 -11.47 30.52 14.47
N GLY A 662 -12.32 30.41 13.45
CA GLY A 662 -13.16 29.25 13.20
C GLY A 662 -14.34 29.10 14.18
N LYS A 663 -14.59 30.09 15.05
CA LYS A 663 -15.70 30.06 16.01
C LYS A 663 -17.02 30.39 15.34
N VAL A 664 -18.07 29.64 15.70
CA VAL A 664 -19.44 29.94 15.25
C VAL A 664 -19.91 31.24 15.91
N ASN A 665 -20.22 32.25 15.08
CA ASN A 665 -20.62 33.59 15.53
C ASN A 665 -22.13 33.71 15.70
N ARG A 666 -22.90 33.40 14.65
CA ARG A 666 -24.37 33.52 14.63
C ARG A 666 -25.02 32.37 13.88
N LYS A 667 -26.21 31.99 14.35
CA LYS A 667 -27.11 31.04 13.70
C LYS A 667 -28.40 31.78 13.38
N TYR A 668 -28.92 31.63 12.18
CA TYR A 668 -30.14 32.31 11.75
C TYR A 668 -31.02 31.38 10.95
N PHE A 669 -32.32 31.43 11.23
CA PHE A 669 -33.33 30.66 10.53
C PHE A 669 -34.39 31.60 9.97
N SER A 670 -34.82 31.33 8.74
CA SER A 670 -36.01 31.97 8.15
C SER A 670 -36.79 30.97 7.33
N ALA A 671 -38.12 30.98 7.45
CA ALA A 671 -38.99 30.13 6.63
C ALA A 671 -39.02 30.57 5.15
N LYS A 672 -38.80 31.87 4.90
CA LYS A 672 -38.96 32.52 3.60
C LYS A 672 -37.97 33.66 3.37
N MET A 673 -37.79 34.04 2.12
CA MET A 673 -37.04 35.22 1.73
C MET A 673 -37.88 36.49 1.91
N ASP A 674 -37.94 36.99 3.14
CA ASP A 674 -38.65 38.24 3.51
C ASP A 674 -37.68 39.39 3.84
N SER A 675 -38.22 40.57 4.12
CA SER A 675 -37.43 41.77 4.45
C SER A 675 -36.50 41.59 5.65
N LYS A 676 -36.86 40.73 6.62
CA LYS A 676 -35.99 40.41 7.76
C LYS A 676 -34.80 39.57 7.33
N MET A 677 -35.04 38.57 6.47
CA MET A 677 -33.95 37.78 5.88
C MET A 677 -33.05 38.66 5.00
N GLU A 678 -33.60 39.58 4.20
CA GLU A 678 -32.81 40.53 3.39
C GLU A 678 -31.90 41.41 4.27
N GLU A 679 -32.44 41.97 5.35
CA GLU A 679 -31.69 42.79 6.30
C GLU A 679 -30.58 41.98 6.98
N TYR A 680 -30.88 40.74 7.37
CA TYR A 680 -29.90 39.83 7.97
C TYR A 680 -28.77 39.48 7.00
N LEU A 681 -29.07 39.16 5.73
CA LEU A 681 -28.04 38.88 4.72
C LEU A 681 -27.15 40.09 4.46
N ARG A 682 -27.71 41.31 4.53
CA ARG A 682 -26.99 42.57 4.27
C ARG A 682 -26.07 42.98 5.41
N SER A 683 -26.54 42.87 6.66
CA SER A 683 -25.89 43.51 7.82
C SER A 683 -25.87 42.66 9.10
N GLY A 684 -26.56 41.52 9.12
CA GLY A 684 -26.74 40.69 10.30
C GLY A 684 -25.54 39.85 10.71
N MET A 685 -24.44 39.84 9.94
CA MET A 685 -23.27 39.00 10.14
C MET A 685 -21.97 39.82 10.27
N PRO A 686 -21.07 39.47 11.20
CA PRO A 686 -19.78 40.13 11.35
C PRO A 686 -18.85 39.83 10.16
N ARG A 687 -17.84 40.67 9.97
CA ARG A 687 -16.81 40.52 8.92
C ARG A 687 -15.42 40.38 9.57
N PRO A 688 -14.53 39.51 9.07
CA PRO A 688 -14.74 38.52 7.99
C PRO A 688 -15.37 37.21 8.50
N SER A 689 -16.38 36.69 7.79
CA SER A 689 -17.04 35.43 8.16
C SER A 689 -17.13 34.44 7.00
N ILE A 690 -16.90 33.17 7.30
CA ILE A 690 -17.35 32.04 6.47
C ILE A 690 -18.84 31.87 6.72
N VAL A 691 -19.64 31.81 5.65
CA VAL A 691 -21.09 31.65 5.71
C VAL A 691 -21.45 30.27 5.16
N LEU A 692 -22.10 29.46 5.99
CA LEU A 692 -22.65 28.16 5.63
C LEU A 692 -24.17 28.28 5.57
N MET A 693 -24.78 27.74 4.53
CA MET A 693 -26.24 27.77 4.37
C MET A 693 -26.77 26.43 3.88
N GLY A 694 -27.83 25.95 4.54
CA GLY A 694 -28.59 24.77 4.18
C GLY A 694 -30.09 25.04 4.16
N THR A 695 -30.87 24.15 3.54
CA THR A 695 -32.33 24.27 3.44
C THR A 695 -33.03 23.00 3.86
N ARG A 696 -34.29 23.13 4.30
CA ARG A 696 -35.18 22.00 4.57
C ARG A 696 -36.56 22.24 3.96
N GLY A 697 -37.16 21.19 3.39
CA GLY A 697 -38.50 21.25 2.81
C GLY A 697 -38.53 22.08 1.53
N GLN A 698 -39.53 22.96 1.42
CA GLN A 698 -39.70 23.85 0.27
C GLN A 698 -39.64 25.31 0.75
N PRO A 699 -38.44 25.92 0.81
CA PRO A 699 -38.30 27.31 1.26
C PRO A 699 -38.94 28.27 0.25
N GLU A 700 -39.73 29.23 0.75
CA GLU A 700 -40.35 30.27 -0.09
C GLU A 700 -39.29 31.32 -0.50
N GLY A 701 -39.21 31.65 -1.80
CA GLY A 701 -38.31 32.69 -2.31
C GLY A 701 -36.87 32.25 -2.57
N LEU A 702 -36.64 30.96 -2.89
CA LEU A 702 -35.30 30.44 -3.23
C LEU A 702 -34.68 31.15 -4.46
N ALA A 703 -35.49 31.55 -5.45
CA ALA A 703 -35.02 32.31 -6.59
C ALA A 703 -34.58 33.74 -6.19
N ASP A 704 -35.33 34.38 -5.29
CA ASP A 704 -35.06 35.75 -4.82
C ASP A 704 -33.77 35.83 -3.97
N LEU A 705 -33.39 34.71 -3.34
CA LEU A 705 -32.13 34.59 -2.61
C LEU A 705 -30.90 34.81 -3.52
N ALA A 706 -30.96 34.42 -4.79
CA ALA A 706 -29.79 34.35 -5.69
C ALA A 706 -28.99 35.66 -5.78
N ALA A 707 -29.67 36.80 -5.87
CA ALA A 707 -29.04 38.12 -5.98
C ALA A 707 -28.25 38.48 -4.71
N HIS A 708 -28.71 38.03 -3.55
CA HIS A 708 -28.08 38.33 -2.26
C HIS A 708 -26.80 37.53 -2.03
N LEU A 709 -26.67 36.34 -2.63
CA LEU A 709 -25.53 35.46 -2.40
C LEU A 709 -24.22 35.98 -3.03
N VAL A 710 -24.30 36.90 -3.99
CA VAL A 710 -23.13 37.58 -4.58
C VAL A 710 -22.32 38.32 -3.50
N SER A 711 -22.98 38.81 -2.45
CA SER A 711 -22.31 39.47 -1.31
C SER A 711 -21.39 38.53 -0.52
N PHE A 712 -21.51 37.21 -0.71
CA PHE A 712 -20.68 36.18 -0.08
C PHE A 712 -19.57 35.66 -1.01
N SER A 713 -19.07 36.53 -1.87
CA SER A 713 -17.96 36.28 -2.80
C SER A 713 -18.28 35.26 -3.91
N LEU A 714 -19.55 34.94 -4.18
CA LEU A 714 -19.91 34.19 -5.38
C LEU A 714 -19.66 35.05 -6.62
N ALA A 715 -19.08 34.46 -7.67
CA ALA A 715 -18.70 35.19 -8.88
C ALA A 715 -19.89 35.83 -9.62
N LYS A 716 -21.09 35.26 -9.50
CA LYS A 716 -22.33 35.76 -10.09
C LYS A 716 -23.55 35.22 -9.33
N ALA A 717 -24.71 35.83 -9.56
CA ALA A 717 -25.97 35.30 -9.07
C ALA A 717 -26.19 33.87 -9.59
N ALA A 718 -26.56 32.95 -8.70
CA ALA A 718 -26.83 31.56 -9.05
C ALA A 718 -28.21 31.42 -9.68
N ASP A 719 -28.36 30.50 -10.65
CA ASP A 719 -29.70 30.13 -11.12
C ASP A 719 -30.34 29.14 -10.14
N LEU A 720 -31.25 29.67 -9.32
CA LEU A 720 -31.99 28.92 -8.31
C LEU A 720 -33.45 28.66 -8.72
N THR A 721 -33.79 28.95 -9.98
CA THR A 721 -35.13 28.71 -10.52
C THR A 721 -35.45 27.22 -10.48
N ASN A 722 -36.62 26.85 -9.94
CA ASN A 722 -37.08 25.47 -9.81
C ASN A 722 -36.17 24.54 -8.97
N LYS A 723 -35.26 25.08 -8.16
CA LYS A 723 -34.45 24.29 -7.23
C LYS A 723 -35.25 24.03 -5.94
N GLU A 724 -34.97 22.92 -5.28
CA GLU A 724 -35.72 22.46 -4.11
C GLU A 724 -34.86 22.41 -2.84
N SER A 725 -33.54 22.32 -3.00
CA SER A 725 -32.60 22.32 -1.88
C SER A 725 -31.32 23.06 -2.24
N LEU A 726 -30.62 23.56 -1.22
CA LEU A 726 -29.40 24.35 -1.38
C LEU A 726 -28.38 23.98 -0.30
N ALA A 727 -27.10 23.85 -0.66
CA ALA A 727 -25.97 23.83 0.26
C ALA A 727 -24.92 24.83 -0.23
N MET A 728 -24.51 25.77 0.61
CA MET A 728 -23.64 26.87 0.20
C MET A 728 -22.54 27.17 1.22
N TRP A 729 -21.37 27.49 0.67
CA TRP A 729 -20.17 27.96 1.35
C TRP A 729 -19.78 29.30 0.73
N GLY A 730 -19.91 30.38 1.50
CA GLY A 730 -19.56 31.73 1.09
C GLY A 730 -18.53 32.37 2.01
N LEU A 731 -17.88 33.42 1.52
CA LEU A 731 -17.02 34.28 2.33
C LEU A 731 -17.59 35.71 2.33
N LEU A 732 -17.93 36.20 3.51
CA LEU A 732 -18.36 37.57 3.75
C LEU A 732 -17.19 38.40 4.26
N GLY A 733 -16.69 39.32 3.41
CA GLY A 733 -15.46 40.09 3.68
C GLY A 733 -14.20 39.36 3.20
N GLY A 734 -13.12 40.10 2.93
CA GLY A 734 -11.90 39.57 2.33
C GLY A 734 -11.49 40.32 1.06
N SER A 735 -10.25 40.14 0.62
CA SER A 735 -9.68 40.84 -0.54
C SER A 735 -9.98 40.16 -1.87
N SER A 736 -10.31 38.86 -1.86
CA SER A 736 -10.55 38.05 -3.05
C SER A 736 -11.47 36.88 -2.76
N SER A 737 -12.26 36.44 -3.73
CA SER A 737 -13.10 35.24 -3.62
C SER A 737 -12.23 33.96 -3.53
N PRO A 738 -12.31 33.20 -2.42
CA PRO A 738 -11.56 31.95 -2.29
C PRO A 738 -12.08 30.85 -3.23
N PRO A 739 -11.21 29.94 -3.71
CA PRO A 739 -11.60 28.88 -4.64
C PRO A 739 -12.55 27.84 -4.05
N TRP A 740 -12.72 27.79 -2.71
CA TRP A 740 -13.65 26.89 -2.04
C TRP A 740 -15.08 27.45 -1.95
N VAL A 741 -15.27 28.75 -2.24
CA VAL A 741 -16.61 29.36 -2.27
C VAL A 741 -17.43 28.65 -3.34
N SER A 742 -18.55 28.07 -2.91
CA SER A 742 -19.33 27.19 -3.77
C SER A 742 -20.77 27.10 -3.32
N LEU A 743 -21.63 26.78 -4.28
CA LEU A 743 -23.05 26.60 -4.10
C LEU A 743 -23.47 25.36 -4.87
N GLN A 744 -24.25 24.51 -4.23
CA GLN A 744 -24.90 23.38 -4.86
C GLN A 744 -26.40 23.47 -4.60
N ALA A 745 -27.19 23.14 -5.61
CA ALA A 745 -28.64 23.13 -5.52
C ALA A 745 -29.20 21.84 -6.12
N GLY A 746 -30.15 21.22 -5.43
CA GLY A 746 -30.83 20.01 -5.87
C GLY A 746 -32.13 20.31 -6.61
N GLN A 747 -32.49 19.44 -7.56
CA GLN A 747 -33.74 19.51 -8.32
C GLN A 747 -34.23 18.12 -8.70
N GLY A 748 -35.49 17.80 -8.39
CA GLY A 748 -36.12 16.56 -8.80
C GLY A 748 -35.47 15.33 -8.16
N ASP A 749 -34.81 14.49 -8.97
CA ASP A 749 -34.08 13.31 -8.47
C ASP A 749 -32.61 13.59 -8.13
N ASP A 750 -32.05 14.75 -8.50
CA ASP A 750 -30.70 15.17 -8.10
C ASP A 750 -30.74 15.80 -6.71
N VAL A 751 -30.68 14.94 -5.68
CA VAL A 751 -30.63 15.34 -4.26
C VAL A 751 -29.19 15.65 -3.85
N LEU A 752 -29.01 16.59 -2.92
CA LEU A 752 -27.68 17.05 -2.50
C LEU A 752 -26.97 16.06 -1.58
N GLY A 753 -27.70 15.33 -0.72
CA GLY A 753 -27.07 14.50 0.31
C GLY A 753 -26.24 15.31 1.32
N LEU A 754 -25.32 14.65 2.01
CA LEU A 754 -24.37 15.30 2.92
C LEU A 754 -23.22 15.89 2.11
N GLN A 755 -23.03 17.21 2.21
CA GLN A 755 -21.92 17.91 1.58
C GLN A 755 -20.86 18.24 2.65
N GLU A 756 -19.59 17.91 2.38
CA GLU A 756 -18.46 18.12 3.30
C GLU A 756 -17.34 18.95 2.63
N ARG A 757 -16.74 19.87 3.38
CA ARG A 757 -15.61 20.71 2.96
C ARG A 757 -14.63 20.93 4.11
N TYR A 758 -13.35 21.02 3.77
CA TYR A 758 -12.30 21.50 4.66
C TYR A 758 -11.87 22.90 4.20
N LEU A 759 -12.08 23.90 5.04
CA LEU A 759 -11.86 25.30 4.68
C LEU A 759 -10.61 25.83 5.40
N PRO A 760 -9.63 26.42 4.69
CA PRO A 760 -8.50 27.02 5.37
C PRO A 760 -8.98 28.22 6.20
N LEU A 761 -8.40 28.38 7.40
CA LEU A 761 -8.70 29.43 8.36
C LEU A 761 -7.56 30.45 8.46
N ALA A 762 -7.87 31.62 9.04
CA ALA A 762 -6.88 32.63 9.43
C ALA A 762 -5.98 33.13 8.29
N LEU A 763 -6.49 33.15 7.05
CA LEU A 763 -5.74 33.64 5.91
C LEU A 763 -5.76 35.17 5.86
N GLU A 764 -4.63 35.78 5.51
CA GLU A 764 -4.54 37.23 5.27
C GLU A 764 -5.49 37.70 4.17
N SER A 765 -5.75 36.85 3.16
CA SER A 765 -6.72 37.12 2.09
C SER A 765 -8.17 37.26 2.58
N TYR A 766 -8.47 36.77 3.80
CA TYR A 766 -9.76 36.99 4.44
C TYR A 766 -9.81 38.33 5.20
N GLY A 767 -8.69 39.06 5.30
CA GLY A 767 -8.55 40.24 6.15
C GLY A 767 -8.25 39.89 7.62
N CYS A 768 -7.79 38.67 7.89
CA CYS A 768 -7.32 38.29 9.22
C CYS A 768 -5.97 38.95 9.53
N PRO A 769 -5.69 39.29 10.81
CA PRO A 769 -4.36 39.73 11.20
C PRO A 769 -3.33 38.65 10.83
N PRO A 770 -2.09 39.04 10.46
CA PRO A 770 -1.05 38.08 10.12
C PRO A 770 -0.94 37.08 11.27
N PRO A 771 -0.99 35.77 10.98
CA PRO A 771 -0.88 34.77 12.02
C PRO A 771 0.45 34.96 12.78
N ALA A 772 0.47 34.59 14.06
CA ALA A 772 1.74 34.43 14.78
C ALA A 772 2.70 33.61 13.90
N PRO A 773 4.02 33.89 13.89
CA PRO A 773 4.96 33.26 12.96
C PRO A 773 4.73 31.75 12.92
N GLN A 774 4.13 31.26 11.84
CA GLN A 774 3.83 29.85 11.73
C GLN A 774 5.15 29.11 11.51
N THR A 775 5.36 28.05 12.28
CA THR A 775 6.56 27.23 12.18
C THR A 775 6.60 26.53 10.82
N ARG A 776 7.27 27.16 9.86
CA ARG A 776 7.47 26.66 8.50
C ARG A 776 8.57 25.60 8.52
N LYS A 777 8.18 24.35 8.81
CA LYS A 777 9.09 23.20 8.86
C LYS A 777 9.91 23.04 7.57
N ASP A 778 9.35 23.36 6.40
CA ASP A 778 10.08 23.34 5.14
C ASP A 778 11.25 24.35 5.11
N LEU A 779 11.04 25.57 5.63
CA LEU A 779 12.09 26.58 5.74
C LEU A 779 13.15 26.20 6.78
N GLU A 780 12.75 25.60 7.91
CA GLU A 780 13.70 25.08 8.90
C GLU A 780 14.58 23.96 8.32
N LEU A 781 13.96 23.03 7.60
CA LEU A 781 14.67 21.96 6.91
C LEU A 781 15.57 22.50 5.79
N LEU A 782 15.15 23.54 5.08
CA LEU A 782 15.98 24.22 4.07
C LEU A 782 17.21 24.85 4.71
N ARG A 783 17.05 25.58 5.82
CA ARG A 783 18.19 26.15 6.58
C ARG A 783 19.15 25.05 7.04
N LYS A 784 18.60 23.96 7.58
CA LYS A 784 19.39 22.79 7.99
C LYS A 784 20.15 22.16 6.80
N ALA A 785 19.52 22.06 5.63
CA ALA A 785 20.10 21.47 4.43
C ALA A 785 21.22 22.31 3.82
N THR A 786 21.08 23.64 3.87
CA THR A 786 21.96 24.59 3.18
C THR A 786 23.02 25.22 4.10
N GLY A 787 22.85 25.11 5.42
CA GLY A 787 23.69 25.80 6.39
C GLY A 787 23.49 27.33 6.43
N LEU A 788 22.49 27.85 5.71
CA LEU A 788 22.10 29.25 5.74
C LEU A 788 21.33 29.52 7.05
N GLN A 789 21.87 30.39 7.90
CA GLN A 789 21.22 30.82 9.15
C GLN A 789 20.08 31.79 8.89
#